data_AF-A0A7Y3A989-F1
#
_entry.id   AF-A0A7Y3A989-F1
#
_cell.length_a   1.000
_cell.length_b   1.000
_cell.length_c   1.000
_cell.angle_alpha   90.00
_cell.angle_beta   90.00
_cell.angle_gamma   90.00
#
_symmetry.space_group_name_H-M   'P 1'
#
loop_
_entity.id
_entity.type
_entity.pdbx_description
1 polymer ?
#
loop_
_entity_poly.entity_id
_entity_poly.type
_entity_poly.pdbx_seq_one_letter_code
_entity_poly.pdbx_strand_id
1 'polypeptide(L)'
;GVTLLVLSDRSLSPALAAIPALLATAAVHHHLVERGTRMAIDLVVETGEAREVHHIACLLGFGARAVCPYVAFETVAELVEHGAYGIGDGLDVATAQRNYVKACDKGVLKVMSKMGISTVASYTGAQIFEAIGLGPEIVDAYFGELPSRLGGVGLEEVAEEVSRRHVRAFPRNPGHRPHRTLANGGDYQWRRDGEYHLFNPDTVYKLQHATREGRFDIFREYTAAVNDDSRELATLRGLFRLQGGDRPPVPLDEVEPISSIVQRFSTGAMSYGSISAEAHETLAVAMNRIGAKSNTGEGGEDPERFVPLPNGDSKRSAIKQVASGRFGVTSNYLVNADDLQIKMAQGAKPGEGGQLPGHKVYPWIAKTRNSTPGVGLISPPPHHDIYSIEDLAQLIYDLKNANPTARVHVKLVSELGVGTVAAGVSKAHADVVLISGHDGGTGASPLTSIKHAGTPWEIGLAETQQTLLMNGLRDRIVVQVDGQLKTGRDVVIAALLGADEFGFATAPLVVMGCVMMRVCHLNTCPVGVATQDPELRKKFSGTPEFVVNFFEFIAEEVREFLAELGFRSLDEAVGRVEALDVADAVDHWKADGLDLTPILYLPPLLEGEDRRNTTTQNHGLERGLDTTLIGLAEDALETGEPIQIALPVHNVDRSVGTRLGYELTRRHGEAGLPDGTITISLTGSAGNSFGAFVPAGITLRLTGDANDYTGKGLSGGRVIVRPSDELACIPEDNVIAGNVIAYGATGGELFIRGRVGERFCVRNSGATAVVEGIGDHGCEYMTGGVAVILGSTGRNFAAGMSGGVAYVLDPDDVFSERLNAEMVDLDPLTDDDYSTLHTLVDRHAEETGSDVAIRILADWENRRGDFVKVMPRDYKRVLEAAAAARAAGDDELEAIMASAKARGARHG
;
A
#
# COMPACT_ATOMS: atom_id res chain seq x y z
N GLY A 1 2.01 25.38 41.43
CA GLY A 1 0.74 25.97 41.91
C GLY A 1 -0.28 25.94 40.81
N VAL A 2 0.03 26.52 39.65
CA VAL A 2 -0.74 26.33 38.41
C VAL A 2 -0.59 24.87 37.93
N THR A 3 -1.70 24.25 37.53
CA THR A 3 -1.76 22.86 37.01
C THR A 3 -2.23 22.79 35.56
N LEU A 4 -2.67 23.91 34.98
CA LEU A 4 -3.13 24.01 33.60
C LEU A 4 -2.63 25.34 33.01
N LEU A 5 -2.00 25.26 31.85
CA LEU A 5 -1.50 26.41 31.12
C LEU A 5 -2.18 26.48 29.74
N VAL A 6 -2.83 27.61 29.45
CA VAL A 6 -3.46 27.86 28.16
C VAL A 6 -2.52 28.74 27.33
N LEU A 7 -2.03 28.19 26.22
CA LEU A 7 -1.29 28.94 25.21
C LEU A 7 -2.31 29.45 24.19
N SER A 8 -2.46 30.78 24.06
CA SER A 8 -3.53 31.38 23.23
C SER A 8 -3.00 32.46 22.30
N ASP A 9 -3.41 32.42 21.03
CA ASP A 9 -3.12 33.45 20.02
C ASP A 9 -4.27 34.46 19.82
N ARG A 10 -5.34 34.40 20.63
CA ARG A 10 -6.50 35.30 20.54
C ARG A 10 -6.20 36.79 20.65
N SER A 11 -5.06 37.16 21.24
CA SER A 11 -4.65 38.57 21.42
C SER A 11 -3.97 39.18 20.18
N LEU A 12 -4.00 38.50 19.03
CA LEU A 12 -3.58 39.03 17.73
C LEU A 12 -4.21 40.42 17.49
N SER A 13 -3.40 41.38 17.06
CA SER A 13 -3.85 42.73 16.74
C SER A 13 -3.08 43.32 15.56
N PRO A 14 -3.46 44.49 15.02
CA PRO A 14 -2.66 45.18 14.00
C PRO A 14 -1.22 45.50 14.44
N ALA A 15 -0.90 45.45 15.73
CA ALA A 15 0.43 45.71 16.28
C ALA A 15 1.18 44.43 16.71
N LEU A 16 0.48 43.31 16.93
CA LEU A 16 1.04 42.07 17.45
C LEU A 16 0.67 40.90 16.54
N ALA A 17 1.67 40.26 15.95
CA ALA A 17 1.51 39.01 15.24
C ALA A 17 1.49 37.82 16.23
N ALA A 18 0.83 36.72 15.82
CA ALA A 18 0.81 35.49 16.60
C ALA A 18 2.14 34.73 16.45
N ILE A 19 2.63 34.14 17.54
CA ILE A 19 3.68 33.11 17.47
C ILE A 19 3.02 31.85 16.87
N PRO A 20 3.66 31.16 15.90
CA PRO A 20 3.13 29.90 15.37
C PRO A 20 2.79 28.93 16.50
N ALA A 21 1.59 28.36 16.46
CA ALA A 21 1.05 27.61 17.61
C ALA A 21 1.92 26.38 17.95
N LEU A 22 2.47 25.73 16.91
CA LEU A 22 3.37 24.59 17.07
C LEU A 22 4.68 24.97 17.77
N LEU A 23 5.30 26.07 17.34
CA LEU A 23 6.54 26.58 17.95
C LEU A 23 6.33 26.95 19.41
N ALA A 24 5.25 27.68 19.73
CA ALA A 24 4.92 28.04 21.11
C ALA A 24 4.66 26.80 21.98
N THR A 25 3.96 25.80 21.45
CA THR A 25 3.67 24.55 22.16
C THR A 25 4.93 23.76 22.46
N ALA A 26 5.77 23.54 21.44
CA ALA A 26 7.02 22.80 21.57
C ALA A 26 7.98 23.51 22.53
N ALA A 27 8.19 24.82 22.37
CA ALA A 27 9.08 25.61 23.23
C ALA A 27 8.68 25.51 24.71
N VAL A 28 7.40 25.68 25.03
CA VAL A 28 6.91 25.56 26.41
C VAL A 28 7.00 24.11 26.90
N HIS A 29 6.65 23.14 26.06
CA HIS A 29 6.76 21.72 26.40
C HIS A 29 8.18 21.33 26.80
N HIS A 30 9.16 21.56 25.93
CA HIS A 30 10.55 21.19 26.16
C HIS A 30 11.17 21.96 27.33
N HIS A 31 10.87 23.26 27.46
CA HIS A 31 11.28 24.02 28.64
C HIS A 31 10.76 23.41 29.95
N LEU A 32 9.48 23.00 30.00
CA LEU A 32 8.92 22.38 31.19
C LEU A 32 9.52 21.00 31.46
N VAL A 33 9.92 20.26 30.42
CA VAL A 33 10.62 18.96 30.55
C VAL A 33 12.01 19.18 31.15
N GLU A 34 12.79 20.09 30.60
CA GLU A 34 14.13 20.45 31.09
C GLU A 34 14.13 20.93 32.54
N ARG A 35 13.08 21.66 32.94
CA ARG A 35 12.91 22.13 34.33
C ARG A 35 12.33 21.09 35.28
N GLY A 36 11.98 19.89 34.79
CA GLY A 36 11.37 18.82 35.60
C GLY A 36 9.95 19.16 36.08
N THR A 37 9.28 20.13 35.46
CA THR A 37 7.94 20.60 35.85
C THR A 37 6.82 20.14 34.92
N ARG A 38 7.14 19.46 33.80
CA ARG A 38 6.14 19.05 32.80
C ARG A 38 5.05 18.14 33.35
N MET A 39 5.36 17.26 34.30
CA MET A 39 4.40 16.34 34.92
C MET A 39 3.39 17.02 35.84
N ALA A 40 3.62 18.29 36.21
CA ALA A 40 2.75 19.04 37.10
C ALA A 40 1.75 19.95 36.36
N ILE A 41 1.84 20.06 35.03
CA ILE A 41 1.10 21.04 34.24
C ILE A 41 0.57 20.40 32.96
N ASP A 42 -0.72 20.56 32.68
CA ASP A 42 -1.30 20.27 31.36
C ASP A 42 -1.25 21.49 30.44
N LEU A 43 -0.93 21.27 29.17
CA LEU A 43 -0.89 22.31 28.14
C LEU A 43 -2.16 22.27 27.28
N VAL A 44 -2.90 23.37 27.24
CA VAL A 44 -4.05 23.55 26.34
C VAL A 44 -3.67 24.60 25.31
N VAL A 45 -3.85 24.29 24.03
CA VAL A 45 -3.53 25.21 22.93
C VAL A 45 -4.82 25.76 22.35
N GLU A 46 -5.04 27.05 22.50
CA GLU A 46 -6.13 27.78 21.87
C GLU A 46 -5.58 28.58 20.69
N THR A 47 -5.92 28.17 19.46
CA THR A 47 -5.28 28.75 18.28
C THR A 47 -6.25 28.96 17.12
N GLY A 48 -6.03 30.05 16.37
CA GLY A 48 -6.69 30.32 15.10
C GLY A 48 -6.03 29.66 13.89
N GLU A 49 -4.84 29.05 14.04
CA GLU A 49 -4.08 28.45 12.93
C GLU A 49 -4.49 27.00 12.64
N ALA A 50 -4.81 26.23 13.69
CA ALA A 50 -5.18 24.83 13.59
C ALA A 50 -6.56 24.68 12.90
N ARG A 51 -6.60 23.84 11.86
CA ARG A 51 -7.81 23.62 11.04
C ARG A 51 -7.81 22.25 10.36
N GLU A 52 -6.63 21.72 10.02
CA GLU A 52 -6.46 20.39 9.44
C GLU A 52 -6.08 19.37 10.52
N VAL A 53 -6.36 18.10 10.26
CA VAL A 53 -5.98 16.96 11.12
C VAL A 53 -4.49 16.99 11.46
N HIS A 54 -3.63 17.31 10.49
CA HIS A 54 -2.18 17.33 10.70
C HIS A 54 -1.76 18.39 11.72
N HIS A 55 -2.41 19.57 11.74
CA HIS A 55 -2.12 20.60 12.73
C HIS A 55 -2.42 20.11 14.14
N ILE A 56 -3.56 19.42 14.32
CA ILE A 56 -3.94 18.83 15.62
C ILE A 56 -2.96 17.74 16.01
N ALA A 57 -2.59 16.86 15.08
CA ALA A 57 -1.60 15.80 15.31
C ALA A 57 -0.24 16.36 15.73
N CYS A 58 0.28 17.40 15.05
CA CYS A 58 1.51 18.08 15.44
C CYS A 58 1.39 18.66 16.86
N LEU A 59 0.35 19.44 17.15
CA LEU A 59 0.18 20.04 18.48
C LEU A 59 0.18 18.99 19.61
N LEU A 60 -0.52 17.87 19.41
CA LEU A 60 -0.50 16.74 20.36
C LEU A 60 0.90 16.12 20.44
N GLY A 61 1.53 15.82 19.30
CA GLY A 61 2.85 15.19 19.21
C GLY A 61 3.99 16.01 19.82
N PHE A 62 3.82 17.34 19.91
CA PHE A 62 4.74 18.25 20.60
C PHE A 62 4.23 18.69 21.98
N GLY A 63 3.24 17.99 22.53
CA GLY A 63 2.96 17.98 23.95
C GLY A 63 1.72 18.74 24.42
N ALA A 64 0.87 19.22 23.52
CA ALA A 64 -0.47 19.69 23.88
C ALA A 64 -1.32 18.52 24.42
N ARG A 65 -2.06 18.77 25.49
CA ARG A 65 -3.05 17.83 26.05
C ARG A 65 -4.42 17.99 25.39
N ALA A 66 -4.74 19.22 24.98
CA ALA A 66 -5.97 19.55 24.27
C ALA A 66 -5.74 20.73 23.31
N VAL A 67 -6.53 20.77 22.23
CA VAL A 67 -6.47 21.84 21.23
C VAL A 67 -7.87 22.43 21.04
N CYS A 68 -7.97 23.75 21.10
CA CYS A 68 -9.17 24.54 20.81
C CYS A 68 -8.93 25.34 19.51
N PRO A 69 -9.32 24.81 18.34
CA PRO A 69 -9.15 25.47 17.04
C PRO A 69 -10.28 26.51 16.81
N TYR A 70 -10.26 27.61 17.56
CA TYR A 70 -11.44 28.48 17.67
C TYR A 70 -11.86 29.10 16.33
N VAL A 71 -10.91 29.51 15.47
CA VAL A 71 -11.26 30.08 14.14
C VAL A 71 -11.92 29.04 13.24
N ALA A 72 -11.53 27.76 13.34
CA ALA A 72 -12.19 26.70 12.58
C ALA A 72 -13.65 26.53 13.04
N PHE A 73 -13.91 26.61 14.35
CA PHE A 73 -15.28 26.56 14.87
C PHE A 73 -16.14 27.76 14.44
N GLU A 74 -15.58 28.97 14.45
CA GLU A 74 -16.25 30.18 13.95
C GLU A 74 -16.52 30.06 12.44
N THR A 75 -15.57 29.53 11.66
CA THR A 75 -15.74 29.31 10.22
C THR A 75 -16.87 28.32 9.94
N VAL A 76 -16.96 27.22 10.70
CA VAL A 76 -18.05 26.24 10.58
C VAL A 76 -19.40 26.87 10.91
N ALA A 77 -19.47 27.68 11.98
CA ALA A 77 -20.68 28.40 12.34
C ALA A 77 -21.12 29.35 11.23
N GLU A 78 -20.20 30.17 10.72
CA GLU A 78 -20.48 31.13 9.64
C GLU A 78 -20.97 30.44 8.36
N LEU A 79 -20.38 29.30 7.97
CA LEU A 79 -20.80 28.53 6.80
C LEU A 79 -22.23 28.01 6.92
N VAL A 80 -22.60 27.50 8.11
CA VAL A 80 -23.95 26.99 8.39
C VAL A 80 -24.97 28.11 8.43
N GLU A 81 -24.66 29.21 9.12
CA GLU A 81 -25.56 30.36 9.28
C GLU A 81 -25.88 31.04 7.94
N HIS A 82 -24.91 31.08 7.02
CA HIS A 82 -25.07 31.72 5.70
C HIS A 82 -25.56 30.77 4.59
N GLY A 83 -25.79 29.48 4.87
CA GLY A 83 -26.21 28.54 3.82
C GLY A 83 -25.13 28.31 2.76
N ALA A 84 -23.85 28.58 3.07
CA ALA A 84 -22.79 28.69 2.06
C ALA A 84 -22.52 27.33 1.42
N TYR A 85 -22.42 27.28 0.08
CA TYR A 85 -22.15 26.05 -0.67
C TYR A 85 -23.19 24.93 -0.46
N GLY A 86 -24.41 25.27 -0.04
CA GLY A 86 -25.47 24.30 0.28
C GLY A 86 -25.34 23.67 1.67
N ILE A 87 -24.45 24.21 2.52
CA ILE A 87 -24.31 23.80 3.93
C ILE A 87 -25.34 24.57 4.76
N GLY A 88 -26.29 23.90 5.40
CA GLY A 88 -27.27 24.53 6.30
C GLY A 88 -28.69 23.94 6.25
N ASP A 89 -29.02 23.18 5.20
CA ASP A 89 -30.32 22.52 5.08
C ASP A 89 -30.48 21.40 6.13
N GLY A 90 -31.12 21.72 7.26
CA GLY A 90 -31.39 20.79 8.35
C GLY A 90 -30.20 20.47 9.26
N LEU A 91 -29.08 21.21 9.14
CA LEU A 91 -27.88 21.05 9.96
C LEU A 91 -27.69 22.25 10.89
N ASP A 92 -27.77 22.05 12.21
CA ASP A 92 -27.47 23.09 13.18
C ASP A 92 -25.95 23.24 13.44
N VAL A 93 -25.54 24.43 13.90
CA VAL A 93 -24.13 24.78 14.17
C VAL A 93 -23.47 23.79 15.15
N ALA A 94 -24.17 23.39 16.21
CA ALA A 94 -23.59 22.50 17.22
C ALA A 94 -23.35 21.09 16.64
N THR A 95 -24.26 20.59 15.80
CA THR A 95 -24.06 19.34 15.06
C THR A 95 -22.91 19.45 14.06
N ALA A 96 -22.80 20.57 13.33
CA ALA A 96 -21.71 20.79 12.39
C ALA A 96 -20.33 20.82 13.09
N GLN A 97 -20.21 21.51 14.23
CA GLN A 97 -18.99 21.53 15.02
C GLN A 97 -18.65 20.16 15.60
N ARG A 98 -19.63 19.38 16.07
CA ARG A 98 -19.42 17.97 16.49
C ARG A 98 -18.93 17.10 15.34
N ASN A 99 -19.44 17.29 14.14
CA ASN A 99 -18.96 16.57 12.95
C ASN A 99 -17.50 16.92 12.64
N TYR A 100 -17.12 18.19 12.76
CA TYR A 100 -15.72 18.63 12.62
C TYR A 100 -14.80 17.95 13.66
N VAL A 101 -15.19 17.93 14.93
CA VAL A 101 -14.44 17.24 16.00
C VAL A 101 -14.30 15.75 15.69
N LYS A 102 -15.41 15.09 15.34
CA LYS A 102 -15.41 13.66 14.97
C LYS A 102 -14.49 13.37 13.78
N ALA A 103 -14.43 14.28 12.79
CA ALA A 103 -13.52 14.15 11.65
C ALA A 103 -12.05 14.30 12.08
N CYS A 104 -11.76 15.24 12.98
CA CYS A 104 -10.44 15.40 13.57
C CYS A 104 -10.03 14.18 14.39
N ASP A 105 -10.90 13.66 15.25
CA ASP A 105 -10.64 12.46 16.07
C ASP A 105 -10.30 11.26 15.19
N LYS A 106 -11.13 10.98 14.18
CA LYS A 106 -10.86 9.92 13.20
C LYS A 106 -9.54 10.15 12.46
N GLY A 107 -9.26 11.40 12.09
CA GLY A 107 -8.04 11.77 11.41
C GLY A 107 -6.79 11.56 12.27
N VAL A 108 -6.83 11.96 13.55
CA VAL A 108 -5.71 11.80 14.49
C VAL A 108 -5.48 10.33 14.78
N LEU A 109 -6.52 9.55 15.05
CA LEU A 109 -6.42 8.09 15.21
C LEU A 109 -5.77 7.45 13.99
N LYS A 110 -6.11 7.94 12.79
CA LYS A 110 -5.54 7.48 11.54
C LYS A 110 -4.07 7.88 11.36
N VAL A 111 -3.64 9.04 11.84
CA VAL A 111 -2.22 9.42 11.85
C VAL A 111 -1.44 8.53 12.82
N MET A 112 -1.97 8.30 14.02
CA MET A 112 -1.35 7.44 15.03
C MET A 112 -1.20 6.00 14.55
N SER A 113 -2.22 5.45 13.89
CA SER A 113 -2.22 4.08 13.41
C SER A 113 -1.17 3.81 12.33
N LYS A 114 -0.68 4.84 11.61
CA LYS A 114 0.41 4.70 10.63
C LYS A 114 1.68 4.11 11.25
N MET A 115 1.91 4.39 12.53
CA MET A 115 3.04 3.87 13.31
C MET A 115 2.64 2.81 14.34
N GLY A 116 1.42 2.25 14.24
CA GLY A 116 0.93 1.25 15.18
C GLY A 116 0.62 1.78 16.59
N ILE A 117 0.51 3.11 16.78
CA ILE A 117 0.22 3.71 18.10
C ILE A 117 -1.29 3.67 18.38
N SER A 118 -1.68 3.04 19.49
CA SER A 118 -3.10 2.86 19.85
C SER A 118 -3.67 3.88 20.84
N THR A 119 -2.83 4.66 21.54
CA THR A 119 -3.31 5.60 22.57
C THR A 119 -2.79 7.02 22.37
N VAL A 120 -3.67 8.01 22.56
CA VAL A 120 -3.28 9.44 22.46
C VAL A 120 -2.23 9.79 23.51
N ALA A 121 -2.31 9.18 24.70
CA ALA A 121 -1.33 9.40 25.76
C ALA A 121 0.09 9.02 25.35
N SER A 122 0.27 7.90 24.63
CA SER A 122 1.57 7.50 24.07
C SER A 122 2.02 8.38 22.91
N TYR A 123 1.08 8.98 22.17
CA TYR A 123 1.39 9.88 21.06
C TYR A 123 1.77 11.29 21.53
N THR A 124 1.19 11.76 22.64
CA THR A 124 1.46 13.10 23.18
C THR A 124 2.93 13.26 23.56
N GLY A 125 3.64 14.19 22.92
CA GLY A 125 5.06 14.44 23.16
C GLY A 125 6.02 13.43 22.53
N ALA A 126 5.52 12.46 21.74
CA ALA A 126 6.36 11.41 21.15
C ALA A 126 7.14 11.86 19.91
N GLN A 127 6.83 13.03 19.34
CA GLN A 127 7.56 13.63 18.21
C GLN A 127 7.71 12.68 16.99
N ILE A 128 6.63 12.00 16.62
CA ILE A 128 6.57 11.09 15.45
C ILE A 128 6.48 11.90 14.14
N PHE A 129 7.50 12.71 13.88
CA PHE A 129 7.62 13.63 12.75
C PHE A 129 9.09 13.76 12.35
N GLU A 130 9.32 14.12 11.09
CA GLU A 130 10.63 14.52 10.56
C GLU A 130 10.49 15.94 10.01
N ALA A 131 11.43 16.82 10.36
CA ALA A 131 11.47 18.18 9.87
C ALA A 131 12.37 18.29 8.63
N ILE A 132 11.82 18.83 7.55
CA ILE A 132 12.56 19.17 6.33
C ILE A 132 12.51 20.68 6.16
N GLY A 133 13.68 21.32 6.16
CA GLY A 133 13.79 22.77 5.97
C GLY A 133 13.75 23.61 7.25
N LEU A 134 13.96 23.01 8.43
CA LEU A 134 14.13 23.75 9.69
C LEU A 134 15.60 23.68 10.14
N GLY A 135 16.19 24.83 10.43
CA GLY A 135 17.59 24.92 10.84
C GLY A 135 17.84 24.34 12.24
N PRO A 136 19.09 23.93 12.54
CA PRO A 136 19.44 23.41 13.86
C PRO A 136 19.18 24.43 14.98
N GLU A 137 19.33 25.74 14.72
CA GLU A 137 19.06 26.79 15.71
C GLU A 137 17.65 26.72 16.30
N ILE A 138 16.63 26.58 15.45
CA ILE A 138 15.22 26.52 15.90
C ILE A 138 14.87 25.12 16.44
N VAL A 139 15.42 24.06 15.85
CA VAL A 139 15.17 22.68 16.28
C VAL A 139 15.74 22.43 17.68
N ASP A 140 17.03 22.71 17.88
CA ASP A 140 17.72 22.47 19.13
C ASP A 140 17.15 23.32 20.27
N ALA A 141 16.73 24.56 19.97
CA ALA A 141 16.21 25.48 20.98
C ALA A 141 14.76 25.18 21.40
N TYR A 142 13.91 24.66 20.51
CA TYR A 142 12.46 24.61 20.74
C TYR A 142 11.79 23.27 20.47
N PHE A 143 12.42 22.37 19.73
CA PHE A 143 11.86 21.09 19.32
C PHE A 143 12.63 19.87 19.84
N GLY A 144 13.69 20.06 20.64
CA GLY A 144 14.42 18.96 21.27
C GLY A 144 15.10 18.05 20.26
N GLU A 145 14.81 16.74 20.30
CA GLU A 145 15.46 15.72 19.45
C GLU A 145 14.75 15.48 18.11
N LEU A 146 13.96 16.45 17.62
CA LEU A 146 13.26 16.34 16.33
C LEU A 146 14.28 16.19 15.18
N PRO A 147 14.23 15.10 14.38
CA PRO A 147 15.17 14.93 13.28
C PRO A 147 15.01 16.02 12.21
N SER A 148 16.10 16.71 11.86
CA SER A 148 16.14 17.64 10.74
C SER A 148 17.49 17.62 10.01
N ARG A 149 17.67 16.61 9.14
CA ARG A 149 18.98 16.26 8.57
C ARG A 149 19.55 17.27 7.59
N LEU A 150 18.68 18.03 6.92
CA LEU A 150 19.09 18.99 5.90
C LEU A 150 19.19 20.42 6.44
N GLY A 151 18.88 20.67 7.72
CA GLY A 151 18.76 22.04 8.22
C GLY A 151 17.71 22.85 7.47
N GLY A 152 17.90 24.17 7.40
CA GLY A 152 17.02 25.11 6.73
C GLY A 152 16.79 26.39 7.54
N VAL A 153 15.55 26.88 7.53
CA VAL A 153 15.23 28.23 8.01
C VAL A 153 15.30 28.37 9.53
N GLY A 154 15.66 29.57 10.01
CA GLY A 154 15.70 29.94 11.41
C GLY A 154 14.49 30.74 11.89
N LEU A 155 14.62 31.39 13.05
CA LEU A 155 13.54 32.21 13.61
C LEU A 155 13.25 33.47 12.80
N GLU A 156 14.26 34.07 12.15
CA GLU A 156 14.11 35.31 11.40
C GLU A 156 13.21 35.12 10.18
N GLU A 157 13.42 34.04 9.41
CA GLU A 157 12.60 33.70 8.25
C GLU A 157 11.17 33.33 8.66
N VAL A 158 11.02 32.58 9.76
CA VAL A 158 9.69 32.24 10.31
C VAL A 158 8.95 33.52 10.73
N ALA A 159 9.63 34.45 11.38
CA ALA A 159 9.06 35.74 11.77
C ALA A 159 8.67 36.60 10.56
N GLU A 160 9.49 36.61 9.50
CA GLU A 160 9.19 37.32 8.25
C GLU A 160 7.98 36.72 7.52
N GLU A 161 7.86 35.39 7.44
CA GLU A 161 6.67 34.71 6.88
C GLU A 161 5.39 35.05 7.64
N VAL A 162 5.46 35.05 8.98
CA VAL A 162 4.35 35.47 9.85
C VAL A 162 4.01 36.95 9.60
N SER A 163 5.02 37.81 9.53
CA SER A 163 4.88 39.25 9.27
C SER A 163 4.19 39.53 7.93
N ARG A 164 4.58 38.84 6.86
CA ARG A 164 3.96 38.98 5.52
C ARG A 164 2.47 38.64 5.54
N ARG A 165 2.09 37.54 6.21
CA ARG A 165 0.68 37.13 6.37
C ARG A 165 -0.10 38.14 7.21
N HIS A 166 0.52 38.65 8.27
CA HIS A 166 -0.05 39.64 9.17
C HIS A 166 -0.31 40.99 8.48
N VAL A 167 0.67 41.54 7.77
CA VAL A 167 0.54 42.78 6.98
C VAL A 167 -0.54 42.66 5.91
N ARG A 168 -0.68 41.47 5.31
CA ARG A 168 -1.75 41.18 4.34
C ARG A 168 -3.14 41.22 4.97
N ALA A 169 -3.28 40.75 6.21
CA ALA A 169 -4.54 40.78 6.96
C ALA A 169 -4.87 42.18 7.52
N PHE A 170 -3.83 42.95 7.90
CA PHE A 170 -3.92 44.31 8.42
C PHE A 170 -3.24 45.35 7.49
N PRO A 171 -3.79 45.59 6.28
CA PRO A 171 -3.20 46.54 5.35
C PRO A 171 -3.28 47.97 5.90
N ARG A 172 -2.20 48.75 5.70
CA ARG A 172 -2.10 50.16 6.13
C ARG A 172 -3.19 51.06 5.56
N ASN A 173 -3.73 50.73 4.38
CA ASN A 173 -4.87 51.42 3.78
C ASN A 173 -6.02 50.42 3.53
N PRO A 174 -7.08 50.41 4.37
CA PRO A 174 -8.20 49.49 4.23
C PRO A 174 -8.94 49.60 2.89
N GLY A 175 -8.93 50.77 2.24
CA GLY A 175 -9.61 51.04 0.97
C GLY A 175 -8.97 50.40 -0.27
N HIS A 176 -7.75 49.86 -0.16
CA HIS A 176 -7.03 49.23 -1.29
C HIS A 176 -7.56 47.83 -1.67
N ARG A 177 -8.39 47.20 -0.83
CA ARG A 177 -8.99 45.89 -1.09
C ARG A 177 -10.45 45.84 -0.59
N PRO A 178 -11.40 46.50 -1.27
CA PRO A 178 -12.79 46.61 -0.82
C PRO A 178 -13.56 45.28 -0.81
N HIS A 179 -13.08 44.26 -1.53
CA HIS A 179 -13.63 42.90 -1.54
C HIS A 179 -12.60 41.93 -0.96
N ARG A 180 -12.44 41.91 0.37
CA ARG A 180 -11.51 40.97 1.02
C ARG A 180 -12.08 39.56 1.00
N THR A 181 -11.71 38.77 0.00
CA THR A 181 -11.83 37.31 0.03
C THR A 181 -10.48 36.69 0.41
N LEU A 182 -10.50 35.45 0.90
CA LEU A 182 -9.29 34.64 1.01
C LEU A 182 -8.72 34.38 -0.38
N ALA A 183 -7.39 34.18 -0.47
CA ALA A 183 -6.79 33.70 -1.70
C ALA A 183 -7.32 32.29 -2.02
N ASN A 184 -7.57 32.02 -3.29
CA ASN A 184 -8.15 30.74 -3.72
C ASN A 184 -7.25 29.53 -3.45
N GLY A 185 -5.92 29.74 -3.40
CA GLY A 185 -4.92 28.68 -3.31
C GLY A 185 -4.92 27.74 -4.51
N GLY A 186 -3.92 26.88 -4.55
CA GLY A 186 -3.58 25.92 -5.60
C GLY A 186 -2.81 24.71 -5.07
N ASP A 187 -2.64 24.57 -3.76
CA ASP A 187 -1.92 23.45 -3.13
C ASP A 187 -2.42 22.07 -3.60
N TYR A 188 -3.73 21.88 -3.64
CA TYR A 188 -4.35 20.59 -3.93
C TYR A 188 -4.60 20.35 -5.42
N GLN A 189 -4.79 21.43 -6.19
CA GLN A 189 -5.08 21.40 -7.61
C GLN A 189 -4.52 22.65 -8.27
N TRP A 190 -3.87 22.46 -9.42
CA TRP A 190 -3.31 23.57 -10.18
C TRP A 190 -4.36 24.64 -10.48
N ARG A 191 -3.97 25.90 -10.27
CA ARG A 191 -4.71 27.09 -10.69
C ARG A 191 -3.73 28.04 -11.36
N ARG A 192 -4.22 28.84 -12.31
CA ARG A 192 -3.40 29.81 -13.05
C ARG A 192 -2.67 30.80 -12.12
N ASP A 193 -3.36 31.27 -11.08
CA ASP A 193 -2.84 32.24 -10.11
C ASP A 193 -2.55 31.60 -8.74
N GLY A 194 -2.27 30.28 -8.70
CA GLY A 194 -2.01 29.51 -7.48
C GLY A 194 -0.54 29.07 -7.35
N GLU A 195 -0.28 28.12 -6.46
CA GLU A 195 1.05 27.52 -6.29
C GLU A 195 1.49 26.75 -7.56
N TYR A 196 2.81 26.60 -7.72
CA TYR A 196 3.43 25.91 -8.85
C TYR A 196 3.20 24.39 -8.80
N HIS A 197 3.02 23.77 -9.97
CA HIS A 197 2.96 22.31 -10.12
C HIS A 197 3.82 21.90 -11.31
N LEU A 198 4.66 20.87 -11.12
CA LEU A 198 5.49 20.28 -12.19
C LEU A 198 4.66 19.75 -13.36
N PHE A 199 3.43 19.30 -13.10
CA PHE A 199 2.45 19.07 -14.15
C PHE A 199 1.45 20.21 -14.16
N ASN A 200 1.54 21.01 -15.22
CA ASN A 200 0.67 22.12 -15.54
C ASN A 200 0.15 21.94 -16.99
N PRO A 201 -0.80 22.75 -17.47
CA PRO A 201 -1.37 22.57 -18.80
C PRO A 201 -0.33 22.59 -19.95
N ASP A 202 0.75 23.37 -19.82
CA ASP A 202 1.79 23.48 -20.86
C ASP A 202 2.65 22.21 -20.91
N THR A 203 3.19 21.77 -19.77
CA THR A 203 4.00 20.54 -19.69
C THR A 203 3.20 19.29 -20.08
N VAL A 204 1.92 19.23 -19.70
CA VAL A 204 1.00 18.14 -20.14
C VAL A 204 0.81 18.14 -21.64
N TYR A 205 0.56 19.31 -22.24
CA TYR A 205 0.36 19.43 -23.69
C TYR A 205 1.63 19.02 -24.47
N LYS A 206 2.80 19.56 -24.10
CA LYS A 206 4.07 19.26 -24.79
C LYS A 206 4.42 17.79 -24.71
N LEU A 207 4.29 17.17 -23.54
CA LEU A 207 4.55 15.74 -23.36
C LEU A 207 3.65 14.89 -24.27
N GLN A 208 2.33 15.13 -24.25
CA GLN A 208 1.39 14.40 -25.09
C GLN A 208 1.67 14.60 -26.58
N HIS A 209 1.98 15.83 -27.00
CA HIS A 209 2.23 16.15 -28.39
C HIS A 209 3.53 15.48 -28.88
N ALA A 210 4.61 15.58 -28.11
CA ALA A 210 5.90 14.97 -28.43
C ALA A 210 5.78 13.45 -28.64
N THR A 211 5.12 12.75 -27.71
CA THR A 211 5.01 11.28 -27.77
C THR A 211 4.04 10.79 -28.83
N ARG A 212 3.00 11.57 -29.16
CA ARG A 212 2.04 11.22 -30.22
C ARG A 212 2.62 11.40 -31.62
N GLU A 213 3.36 12.48 -31.84
CA GLU A 213 3.96 12.80 -33.14
C GLU A 213 5.35 12.18 -33.33
N GLY A 214 5.90 11.52 -32.31
CA GLY A 214 7.27 10.98 -32.35
C GLY A 214 8.33 12.08 -32.45
N ARG A 215 8.11 13.23 -31.81
CA ARG A 215 8.94 14.43 -31.89
C ARG A 215 9.80 14.66 -30.65
N PHE A 216 11.05 14.20 -30.71
CA PHE A 216 12.03 14.37 -29.63
C PHE A 216 12.41 15.85 -29.36
N ASP A 217 12.32 16.71 -30.37
CA ASP A 217 12.59 18.15 -30.22
C ASP A 217 11.56 18.84 -29.31
N ILE A 218 10.28 18.51 -29.43
CA ILE A 218 9.25 18.98 -28.47
C ILE A 218 9.44 18.33 -27.10
N PHE A 219 9.89 17.08 -27.07
CA PHE A 219 10.18 16.41 -25.81
C PHE A 219 11.27 17.16 -25.01
N ARG A 220 12.31 17.67 -25.68
CA ARG A 220 13.31 18.55 -25.05
C ARG A 220 12.73 19.86 -24.52
N GLU A 221 11.77 20.47 -25.23
CA GLU A 221 11.05 21.65 -24.70
C GLU A 221 10.23 21.31 -23.44
N TYR A 222 9.67 20.09 -23.38
CA TYR A 222 8.98 19.58 -22.20
C TYR A 222 9.94 19.36 -21.02
N THR A 223 11.05 18.64 -21.23
CA THR A 223 11.99 18.33 -20.15
C THR A 223 12.68 19.59 -19.63
N ALA A 224 13.02 20.55 -20.51
CA ALA A 224 13.52 21.85 -20.12
C ALA A 224 12.54 22.60 -19.20
N ALA A 225 11.25 22.69 -19.60
CA ALA A 225 10.24 23.35 -18.78
C ALA A 225 10.05 22.68 -17.40
N VAL A 226 10.07 21.34 -17.34
CA VAL A 226 9.98 20.60 -16.07
C VAL A 226 11.21 20.84 -15.20
N ASN A 227 12.41 20.87 -15.79
CA ASN A 227 13.66 21.10 -15.05
C ASN A 227 13.73 22.53 -14.50
N ASP A 228 13.29 23.53 -15.28
CA ASP A 228 13.21 24.94 -14.86
C ASP A 228 12.20 25.12 -13.71
N ASP A 229 10.98 24.57 -13.85
CA ASP A 229 9.94 24.59 -12.80
C ASP A 229 10.44 23.89 -11.51
N SER A 230 11.20 22.80 -11.64
CA SER A 230 11.78 22.07 -10.51
C SER A 230 12.81 22.89 -9.73
N ARG A 231 13.53 23.77 -10.42
CA ARG A 231 14.48 24.72 -9.82
C ARG A 231 13.74 25.86 -9.12
N GLU A 232 12.71 26.42 -9.74
CA GLU A 232 11.88 27.48 -9.14
C GLU A 232 11.14 26.99 -7.88
N LEU A 233 10.67 25.74 -7.90
CA LEU A 233 10.07 25.07 -6.75
C LEU A 233 11.07 24.70 -5.65
N ALA A 234 12.38 24.80 -5.92
CA ALA A 234 13.46 24.34 -5.05
C ALA A 234 13.28 22.88 -4.58
N THR A 235 12.84 22.00 -5.49
CA THR A 235 12.92 20.55 -5.24
C THR A 235 14.39 20.15 -5.04
N LEU A 236 14.68 19.13 -4.22
CA LEU A 236 16.07 18.74 -3.94
C LEU A 236 16.86 18.45 -5.23
N ARG A 237 16.32 17.61 -6.11
CA ARG A 237 16.91 17.38 -7.44
C ARG A 237 16.95 18.59 -8.36
N GLY A 238 16.10 19.59 -8.17
CA GLY A 238 16.15 20.85 -8.90
C GLY A 238 17.34 21.73 -8.51
N LEU A 239 17.89 21.52 -7.31
CA LEU A 239 19.06 22.24 -6.79
C LEU A 239 20.40 21.57 -7.13
N PHE A 240 20.37 20.32 -7.62
CA PHE A 240 21.58 19.61 -8.03
C PHE A 240 22.08 20.07 -9.41
N ARG A 241 23.37 20.28 -9.56
CA ARG A 241 24.03 20.41 -10.86
C ARG A 241 24.72 19.11 -11.20
N LEU A 242 24.64 18.73 -12.47
CA LEU A 242 25.43 17.62 -13.00
C LEU A 242 26.82 18.14 -13.36
N GLN A 243 27.87 17.50 -12.86
CA GLN A 243 29.26 17.85 -13.18
C GLN A 243 30.06 16.58 -13.50
N GLY A 244 30.81 16.58 -14.60
CA GLY A 244 31.68 15.45 -14.97
C GLY A 244 32.91 15.30 -14.08
N GLY A 245 33.16 16.25 -13.16
CA GLY A 245 34.43 16.37 -12.43
C GLY A 245 35.59 16.52 -13.42
N ASP A 246 36.66 15.75 -13.20
CA ASP A 246 37.82 15.68 -14.12
C ASP A 246 37.61 14.70 -15.30
N ARG A 247 36.44 14.06 -15.41
CA ARG A 247 36.16 13.02 -16.40
C ARG A 247 35.79 13.69 -17.75
N PRO A 248 36.53 13.41 -18.85
CA PRO A 248 36.21 14.02 -20.14
C PRO A 248 34.91 13.44 -20.72
N PRO A 249 34.09 14.24 -21.42
CA PRO A 249 32.92 13.74 -22.14
C PRO A 249 33.31 12.65 -23.16
N VAL A 250 32.41 11.71 -23.39
CA VAL A 250 32.59 10.62 -24.37
C VAL A 250 31.66 10.81 -25.58
N PRO A 251 32.03 10.29 -26.76
CA PRO A 251 31.12 10.25 -27.90
C PRO A 251 29.82 9.48 -27.59
N LEU A 252 28.67 9.99 -28.05
CA LEU A 252 27.36 9.40 -27.77
C LEU A 252 27.24 7.96 -28.30
N ASP A 253 27.94 7.62 -29.37
CA ASP A 253 28.01 6.27 -29.95
C ASP A 253 28.79 5.26 -29.10
N GLU A 254 29.61 5.71 -28.15
CA GLU A 254 30.24 4.85 -27.14
C GLU A 254 29.33 4.54 -25.95
N VAL A 255 28.23 5.29 -25.77
CA VAL A 255 27.28 5.07 -24.68
C VAL A 255 26.35 3.91 -25.02
N GLU A 256 26.01 3.10 -24.02
CA GLU A 256 25.12 1.96 -24.15
C GLU A 256 23.82 2.32 -24.91
N PRO A 257 23.27 1.37 -25.70
CA PRO A 257 22.12 1.66 -26.55
C PRO A 257 20.83 1.83 -25.73
N ILE A 258 19.84 2.53 -26.32
CA ILE A 258 18.49 2.70 -25.76
C ILE A 258 17.92 1.36 -25.29
N SER A 259 18.07 0.30 -26.09
CA SER A 259 17.55 -1.04 -25.80
C SER A 259 18.11 -1.69 -24.53
N SER A 260 19.26 -1.22 -24.03
CA SER A 260 19.84 -1.62 -22.73
C SER A 260 19.25 -0.78 -21.60
N ILE A 261 19.17 0.54 -21.78
CA ILE A 261 18.68 1.47 -20.76
C ILE A 261 17.22 1.21 -20.40
N VAL A 262 16.35 1.00 -21.40
CA VAL A 262 14.91 0.82 -21.16
C VAL A 262 14.57 -0.42 -20.33
N GLN A 263 15.45 -1.43 -20.30
CA GLN A 263 15.25 -2.63 -19.46
C GLN A 263 15.28 -2.31 -17.96
N ARG A 264 15.89 -1.19 -17.58
CA ARG A 264 15.92 -0.67 -16.21
C ARG A 264 14.68 0.15 -15.87
N PHE A 265 13.80 0.39 -16.84
CA PHE A 265 12.58 1.14 -16.64
C PHE A 265 11.40 0.23 -16.31
N SER A 266 10.56 0.71 -15.41
CA SER A 266 9.29 0.07 -15.11
C SER A 266 8.15 1.08 -15.05
N THR A 267 6.94 0.64 -15.39
CA THR A 267 5.75 1.42 -15.04
C THR A 267 5.37 1.16 -13.59
N GLY A 268 5.01 2.22 -12.88
CA GLY A 268 4.65 2.13 -11.47
C GLY A 268 3.40 1.28 -11.24
N ALA A 269 3.31 0.72 -10.03
CA ALA A 269 2.22 -0.14 -9.59
C ALA A 269 0.86 0.60 -9.56
N MET A 270 0.04 0.46 -10.60
CA MET A 270 -1.24 1.14 -10.76
C MET A 270 -2.36 0.12 -10.96
N SER A 271 -3.17 -0.12 -9.93
CA SER A 271 -4.12 -1.22 -9.94
C SER A 271 -5.18 -1.12 -11.05
N TYR A 272 -5.46 -2.24 -11.73
CA TYR A 272 -6.71 -2.40 -12.46
C TYR A 272 -7.91 -2.18 -11.52
N GLY A 273 -8.83 -1.30 -11.93
CA GLY A 273 -9.88 -0.74 -11.08
C GLY A 273 -9.64 0.74 -10.76
N SER A 274 -8.42 1.11 -10.37
CA SER A 274 -8.02 2.52 -10.28
C SER A 274 -7.95 3.12 -11.69
N ILE A 275 -7.23 2.44 -12.59
CA ILE A 275 -7.17 2.74 -14.02
C ILE A 275 -8.01 1.73 -14.81
N SER A 276 -8.43 2.14 -16.01
CA SER A 276 -9.20 1.33 -16.95
C SER A 276 -8.38 0.16 -17.48
N ALA A 277 -9.06 -0.85 -18.05
CA ALA A 277 -8.39 -1.99 -18.70
C ALA A 277 -7.53 -1.49 -19.86
N GLU A 278 -8.06 -0.55 -20.64
CA GLU A 278 -7.41 0.02 -21.81
C GLU A 278 -6.07 0.67 -21.43
N ALA A 279 -6.05 1.49 -20.38
CA ALA A 279 -4.82 2.11 -19.89
C ALA A 279 -3.83 1.06 -19.33
N HIS A 280 -4.34 0.10 -18.55
CA HIS A 280 -3.50 -0.90 -17.90
C HIS A 280 -2.85 -1.87 -18.90
N GLU A 281 -3.60 -2.35 -19.88
CA GLU A 281 -3.11 -3.26 -20.92
C GLU A 281 -2.20 -2.53 -21.90
N THR A 282 -2.47 -1.26 -22.23
CA THR A 282 -1.60 -0.44 -23.07
C THR A 282 -0.20 -0.32 -22.49
N LEU A 283 -0.10 -0.08 -21.18
CA LEU A 283 1.20 -0.06 -20.49
C LEU A 283 1.89 -1.42 -20.57
N ALA A 284 1.17 -2.52 -20.35
CA ALA A 284 1.77 -3.86 -20.40
C ALA A 284 2.33 -4.18 -21.80
N VAL A 285 1.54 -3.95 -22.84
CA VAL A 285 1.97 -4.15 -24.23
C VAL A 285 3.18 -3.29 -24.55
N ALA A 286 3.17 -2.00 -24.21
CA ALA A 286 4.27 -1.09 -24.48
C ALA A 286 5.59 -1.55 -23.83
N MET A 287 5.54 -1.87 -22.52
CA MET A 287 6.74 -2.27 -21.79
C MET A 287 7.29 -3.60 -22.28
N ASN A 288 6.42 -4.57 -22.57
CA ASN A 288 6.83 -5.87 -23.10
C ASN A 288 7.51 -5.75 -24.48
N ARG A 289 7.06 -4.83 -25.35
CA ARG A 289 7.67 -4.60 -26.67
C ARG A 289 9.13 -4.13 -26.58
N ILE A 290 9.46 -3.34 -25.57
CA ILE A 290 10.80 -2.77 -25.39
C ILE A 290 11.66 -3.55 -24.38
N GLY A 291 11.18 -4.71 -23.89
CA GLY A 291 11.89 -5.50 -22.88
C GLY A 291 11.96 -4.87 -21.49
N ALA A 292 11.14 -3.83 -21.25
CA ALA A 292 10.98 -3.17 -19.96
C ALA A 292 9.85 -3.86 -19.16
N LYS A 293 9.53 -3.33 -17.97
CA LYS A 293 8.58 -4.00 -17.06
C LYS A 293 7.34 -3.17 -16.79
N SER A 294 6.18 -3.81 -16.73
CA SER A 294 4.94 -3.20 -16.24
C SER A 294 4.47 -3.88 -14.96
N ASN A 295 3.71 -3.16 -14.13
CA ASN A 295 3.29 -3.63 -12.81
C ASN A 295 1.77 -3.65 -12.66
N THR A 296 1.21 -4.76 -12.13
CA THR A 296 -0.24 -4.94 -11.96
C THR A 296 -0.88 -3.97 -10.96
N GLY A 297 -0.09 -3.42 -10.04
CA GLY A 297 -0.61 -2.87 -8.79
C GLY A 297 -1.43 -3.90 -7.99
N GLU A 298 -2.17 -3.42 -7.00
CA GLU A 298 -2.92 -4.24 -6.05
C GLU A 298 -4.25 -4.82 -6.60
N GLY A 299 -4.44 -4.79 -7.92
CA GLY A 299 -5.74 -5.03 -8.54
C GLY A 299 -6.03 -6.48 -8.95
N GLY A 300 -5.06 -7.38 -8.79
CA GLY A 300 -5.04 -8.64 -9.52
C GLY A 300 -4.75 -8.43 -11.01
N GLU A 301 -4.77 -9.52 -11.77
CA GLU A 301 -4.64 -9.49 -13.24
C GLU A 301 -5.50 -10.60 -13.84
N ASP A 302 -6.27 -10.28 -14.89
CA ASP A 302 -7.12 -11.28 -15.55
C ASP A 302 -6.24 -12.36 -16.22
N PRO A 303 -6.46 -13.66 -15.93
CA PRO A 303 -5.70 -14.76 -16.51
C PRO A 303 -5.68 -14.80 -18.04
N GLU A 304 -6.68 -14.24 -18.72
CA GLU A 304 -6.68 -14.13 -20.19
C GLU A 304 -5.46 -13.36 -20.72
N ARG A 305 -4.86 -12.48 -19.91
CA ARG A 305 -3.68 -11.69 -20.28
C ARG A 305 -2.39 -12.50 -20.29
N PHE A 306 -2.38 -13.72 -19.75
CA PHE A 306 -1.18 -14.57 -19.68
C PHE A 306 -0.87 -15.23 -21.03
N VAL A 307 -1.85 -15.29 -21.93
CA VAL A 307 -1.69 -15.79 -23.29
C VAL A 307 -1.31 -14.63 -24.21
N PRO A 308 -0.20 -14.73 -24.97
CA PRO A 308 0.15 -13.75 -25.98
C PRO A 308 -0.94 -13.59 -27.05
N LEU A 309 -1.10 -12.38 -27.56
CA LEU A 309 -2.01 -12.06 -28.65
C LEU A 309 -1.52 -12.66 -29.98
N PRO A 310 -2.41 -12.85 -30.98
CA PRO A 310 -2.02 -13.40 -32.28
C PRO A 310 -0.94 -12.59 -33.03
N ASN A 311 -0.79 -11.30 -32.72
CA ASN A 311 0.23 -10.43 -33.31
C ASN A 311 1.60 -10.49 -32.58
N GLY A 312 1.72 -11.31 -31.53
CA GLY A 312 2.94 -11.46 -30.72
C GLY A 312 3.02 -10.52 -29.51
N ASP A 313 2.10 -9.54 -29.38
CA ASP A 313 2.06 -8.69 -28.19
C ASP A 313 1.61 -9.47 -26.96
N SER A 314 2.13 -9.10 -25.79
CA SER A 314 1.69 -9.64 -24.52
C SER A 314 1.03 -8.58 -23.67
N LYS A 315 -0.16 -8.89 -23.13
CA LYS A 315 -0.84 -8.05 -22.14
C LYS A 315 -0.43 -8.39 -20.70
N ARG A 316 0.39 -9.43 -20.48
CA ARG A 316 0.84 -9.87 -19.16
C ARG A 316 1.74 -8.79 -18.54
N SER A 317 1.48 -8.41 -17.30
CA SER A 317 2.40 -7.55 -16.55
C SER A 317 3.56 -8.38 -16.02
N ALA A 318 4.79 -7.93 -16.23
CA ALA A 318 6.00 -8.61 -15.76
C ALA A 318 6.11 -8.62 -14.22
N ILE A 319 5.70 -7.51 -13.58
CA ILE A 319 5.72 -7.35 -12.13
C ILE A 319 4.31 -7.54 -11.57
N LYS A 320 4.19 -8.44 -10.60
CA LYS A 320 2.93 -8.74 -9.90
C LYS A 320 3.03 -8.32 -8.44
N GLN A 321 2.09 -7.49 -8.00
CA GLN A 321 2.11 -6.94 -6.66
C GLN A 321 1.35 -7.82 -5.65
N VAL A 322 2.00 -8.13 -4.54
CA VAL A 322 1.43 -8.77 -3.36
C VAL A 322 1.29 -7.71 -2.27
N ALA A 323 0.07 -7.21 -2.07
CA ALA A 323 -0.26 -6.17 -1.10
C ALA A 323 -1.20 -6.69 0.00
N SER A 324 -1.43 -5.91 1.06
CA SER A 324 -2.19 -6.31 2.26
C SER A 324 -3.60 -6.84 1.98
N GLY A 325 -4.26 -6.40 0.89
CA GLY A 325 -5.57 -6.91 0.49
C GLY A 325 -5.57 -8.31 -0.14
N ARG A 326 -4.41 -8.78 -0.64
CA ARG A 326 -4.26 -10.04 -1.42
C ARG A 326 -5.26 -10.20 -2.57
N PHE A 327 -5.74 -9.09 -3.13
CA PHE A 327 -6.72 -9.14 -4.22
C PHE A 327 -6.13 -9.81 -5.46
N GLY A 328 -6.78 -10.87 -5.94
CA GLY A 328 -6.35 -11.62 -7.12
C GLY A 328 -5.02 -12.36 -6.97
N VAL A 329 -4.51 -12.55 -5.74
CA VAL A 329 -3.25 -13.25 -5.49
C VAL A 329 -3.51 -14.75 -5.35
N THR A 330 -3.45 -15.46 -6.48
CA THR A 330 -3.61 -16.92 -6.58
C THR A 330 -2.28 -17.59 -6.98
N SER A 331 -2.19 -18.92 -6.89
CA SER A 331 -1.05 -19.68 -7.45
C SER A 331 -0.81 -19.33 -8.93
N ASN A 332 -1.88 -19.30 -9.75
CA ASN A 332 -1.79 -18.97 -11.18
C ASN A 332 -1.30 -17.54 -11.42
N TYR A 333 -1.72 -16.60 -10.58
CA TYR A 333 -1.21 -15.23 -10.60
C TYR A 333 0.30 -15.23 -10.31
N LEU A 334 0.76 -15.84 -9.21
CA LEU A 334 2.16 -15.81 -8.80
C LEU A 334 3.12 -16.49 -9.81
N VAL A 335 2.70 -17.60 -10.42
CA VAL A 335 3.49 -18.33 -11.42
C VAL A 335 3.73 -17.49 -12.69
N ASN A 336 2.80 -16.61 -13.05
CA ASN A 336 2.88 -15.82 -14.28
C ASN A 336 3.67 -14.50 -14.14
N ALA A 337 4.59 -14.40 -13.18
CA ALA A 337 5.39 -13.21 -12.88
C ALA A 337 6.87 -13.40 -13.20
N ASP A 338 7.53 -12.32 -13.63
CA ASP A 338 8.99 -12.24 -13.66
C ASP A 338 9.52 -11.62 -12.35
N ASP A 339 8.76 -10.67 -11.78
CA ASP A 339 9.04 -10.05 -10.48
C ASP A 339 7.77 -10.07 -9.59
N LEU A 340 7.92 -10.43 -8.31
CA LEU A 340 6.87 -10.38 -7.29
C LEU A 340 7.15 -9.24 -6.32
N GLN A 341 6.26 -8.25 -6.24
CA GLN A 341 6.47 -7.06 -5.41
C GLN A 341 5.62 -7.06 -4.15
N ILE A 342 6.26 -7.24 -2.99
CA ILE A 342 5.68 -6.99 -1.67
C ILE A 342 5.51 -5.48 -1.50
N LYS A 343 4.28 -5.02 -1.36
CA LYS A 343 3.98 -3.60 -1.18
C LYS A 343 3.79 -3.25 0.29
N MET A 344 4.87 -2.84 0.96
CA MET A 344 4.78 -2.34 2.34
C MET A 344 4.06 -1.00 2.39
N ALA A 345 4.39 -0.09 1.47
CA ALA A 345 3.79 1.25 1.45
C ALA A 345 3.81 1.89 0.04
N GLN A 346 3.21 3.07 -0.07
CA GLN A 346 3.32 3.94 -1.25
C GLN A 346 3.42 5.40 -0.82
N GLY A 347 4.16 6.21 -1.57
CA GLY A 347 4.47 7.61 -1.20
C GLY A 347 3.24 8.49 -0.93
N ALA A 348 2.14 8.29 -1.67
CA ALA A 348 0.93 9.09 -1.52
C ALA A 348 0.13 8.83 -0.22
N LYS A 349 0.41 7.72 0.47
CA LYS A 349 -0.24 7.31 1.73
C LYS A 349 0.56 6.24 2.47
N PRO A 350 1.73 6.58 3.02
CA PRO A 350 2.48 5.68 3.90
C PRO A 350 1.66 5.38 5.16
N GLY A 351 1.78 4.14 5.66
CA GLY A 351 1.06 3.66 6.85
C GLY A 351 -0.45 3.41 6.62
N GLU A 352 -0.90 3.31 5.36
CA GLU A 352 -2.29 3.02 5.01
C GLU A 352 -2.42 2.01 3.86
N GLY A 353 -3.59 1.35 3.79
CA GLY A 353 -3.93 0.41 2.72
C GLY A 353 -4.45 1.04 1.42
N GLY A 354 -4.54 0.19 0.40
CA GLY A 354 -5.26 0.44 -0.85
C GLY A 354 -6.71 0.88 -0.63
N GLN A 355 -7.23 1.70 -1.54
CA GLN A 355 -8.62 2.15 -1.52
C GLN A 355 -9.20 2.13 -2.93
N LEU A 356 -10.29 1.40 -3.11
CA LEU A 356 -11.09 1.42 -4.33
C LEU A 356 -12.56 1.67 -3.97
N PRO A 357 -13.12 2.83 -4.35
CA PRO A 357 -14.53 3.14 -4.11
C PRO A 357 -15.47 2.10 -4.75
N GLY A 358 -16.54 1.72 -4.05
CA GLY A 358 -17.47 0.66 -4.50
C GLY A 358 -18.12 0.93 -5.86
N HIS A 359 -18.34 2.19 -6.20
CA HIS A 359 -18.87 2.59 -7.51
C HIS A 359 -17.86 2.43 -8.67
N LYS A 360 -16.61 2.01 -8.39
CA LYS A 360 -15.62 1.54 -9.37
C LYS A 360 -15.48 0.01 -9.38
N VAL A 361 -16.15 -0.71 -8.49
CA VAL A 361 -16.07 -2.18 -8.39
C VAL A 361 -17.15 -2.80 -9.27
N TYR A 362 -16.96 -2.70 -10.59
CA TYR A 362 -17.80 -3.36 -11.59
C TYR A 362 -17.55 -4.88 -11.58
N PRO A 363 -18.42 -5.72 -12.19
CA PRO A 363 -18.27 -7.18 -12.16
C PRO A 363 -16.92 -7.70 -12.65
N TRP A 364 -16.34 -7.09 -13.69
CA TRP A 364 -15.01 -7.49 -14.18
C TRP A 364 -13.90 -7.15 -13.18
N ILE A 365 -14.03 -6.06 -12.42
CA ILE A 365 -13.10 -5.72 -11.32
C ILE A 365 -13.29 -6.71 -10.17
N ALA A 366 -14.54 -6.98 -9.80
CA ALA A 366 -14.88 -7.91 -8.73
C ALA A 366 -14.37 -9.33 -9.02
N LYS A 367 -14.55 -9.81 -10.27
CA LYS A 367 -14.00 -11.07 -10.77
C LYS A 367 -12.49 -11.13 -10.58
N THR A 368 -11.77 -10.12 -11.08
CA THR A 368 -10.28 -10.08 -11.02
C THR A 368 -9.75 -10.05 -9.58
N ARG A 369 -10.52 -9.48 -8.65
CA ARG A 369 -10.14 -9.33 -7.24
C ARG A 369 -10.69 -10.42 -6.32
N ASN A 370 -11.48 -11.36 -6.85
CA ASN A 370 -12.23 -12.34 -6.06
C ASN A 370 -13.04 -11.63 -4.94
N SER A 371 -13.82 -10.63 -5.35
CA SER A 371 -14.62 -9.78 -4.46
C SER A 371 -16.06 -9.63 -4.96
N THR A 372 -16.89 -8.88 -4.24
CA THR A 372 -18.28 -8.61 -4.61
C THR A 372 -18.42 -7.33 -5.45
N PRO A 373 -19.19 -7.34 -6.56
CA PRO A 373 -19.53 -6.14 -7.31
C PRO A 373 -20.23 -5.07 -6.45
N GLY A 374 -19.91 -3.79 -6.66
CA GLY A 374 -20.52 -2.64 -6.00
C GLY A 374 -20.06 -2.36 -4.56
N VAL A 375 -19.28 -3.26 -3.96
CA VAL A 375 -18.77 -3.13 -2.58
C VAL A 375 -17.41 -2.44 -2.59
N GLY A 376 -17.22 -1.44 -1.71
CA GLY A 376 -15.95 -0.73 -1.60
C GLY A 376 -14.84 -1.63 -1.04
N LEU A 377 -13.64 -1.51 -1.59
CA LEU A 377 -12.48 -2.30 -1.16
C LEU A 377 -11.47 -1.39 -0.46
N ILE A 378 -11.37 -1.55 0.85
CA ILE A 378 -10.35 -0.90 1.68
C ILE A 378 -9.43 -2.01 2.16
N SER A 379 -8.16 -1.95 1.78
CA SER A 379 -7.18 -2.91 2.25
C SER A 379 -6.79 -2.59 3.71
N PRO A 380 -6.44 -3.61 4.51
CA PRO A 380 -5.83 -3.38 5.81
C PRO A 380 -4.56 -2.52 5.65
N PRO A 381 -4.23 -1.64 6.61
CA PRO A 381 -2.96 -0.93 6.56
C PRO A 381 -1.74 -1.85 6.60
N PRO A 382 -1.62 -2.83 7.52
CA PRO A 382 -0.51 -3.76 7.52
C PRO A 382 -0.77 -4.96 6.61
N HIS A 383 0.31 -5.62 6.21
CA HIS A 383 0.24 -7.03 5.85
C HIS A 383 0.05 -7.83 7.14
N HIS A 384 -1.00 -8.64 7.22
CA HIS A 384 -1.26 -9.42 8.45
C HIS A 384 -0.26 -10.58 8.65
N ASP A 385 0.54 -10.88 7.64
CA ASP A 385 1.67 -11.81 7.68
C ASP A 385 3.04 -11.11 7.70
N ILE A 386 3.08 -9.81 8.07
CA ILE A 386 4.31 -9.05 8.30
C ILE A 386 4.13 -8.13 9.50
N TYR A 387 4.51 -8.60 10.70
CA TYR A 387 4.57 -7.77 11.90
C TYR A 387 6.00 -7.48 12.36
N SER A 388 6.97 -8.09 11.71
CA SER A 388 8.38 -8.00 12.01
C SER A 388 9.23 -8.24 10.76
N ILE A 389 10.57 -8.12 10.88
CA ILE A 389 11.48 -8.35 9.76
C ILE A 389 11.60 -9.84 9.43
N GLU A 390 11.48 -10.71 10.43
CA GLU A 390 11.45 -12.16 10.27
C GLU A 390 10.18 -12.63 9.56
N ASP A 391 9.04 -11.96 9.77
CA ASP A 391 7.81 -12.24 9.02
C ASP A 391 7.94 -11.79 7.55
N LEU A 392 8.61 -10.65 7.29
CA LEU A 392 8.94 -10.25 5.92
C LEU A 392 9.84 -11.30 5.25
N ALA A 393 10.86 -11.79 5.96
CA ALA A 393 11.70 -12.87 5.46
C ALA A 393 10.90 -14.15 5.18
N GLN A 394 9.90 -14.46 6.00
CA GLN A 394 8.99 -15.58 5.76
C GLN A 394 8.16 -15.36 4.50
N LEU A 395 7.58 -14.17 4.27
CA LEU A 395 6.84 -13.90 3.04
C LEU A 395 7.75 -13.93 1.79
N ILE A 396 8.98 -13.40 1.87
CA ILE A 396 9.95 -13.51 0.76
C ILE A 396 10.20 -14.99 0.45
N TYR A 397 10.42 -15.81 1.47
CA TYR A 397 10.59 -17.25 1.33
C TYR A 397 9.35 -17.93 0.73
N ASP A 398 8.14 -17.57 1.17
CA ASP A 398 6.89 -18.10 0.61
C ASP A 398 6.73 -17.76 -0.87
N LEU A 399 6.98 -16.50 -1.25
CA LEU A 399 6.87 -16.04 -2.64
C LEU A 399 7.92 -16.69 -3.53
N LYS A 400 9.13 -16.90 -3.02
CA LYS A 400 10.18 -17.62 -3.76
C LYS A 400 9.88 -19.10 -3.91
N ASN A 401 9.19 -19.73 -2.96
CA ASN A 401 8.68 -21.09 -3.14
C ASN A 401 7.49 -21.13 -4.13
N ALA A 402 6.63 -20.12 -4.12
CA ALA A 402 5.49 -20.01 -5.02
C ALA A 402 5.89 -19.65 -6.46
N ASN A 403 7.07 -19.06 -6.67
CA ASN A 403 7.70 -18.88 -7.98
C ASN A 403 9.24 -18.77 -7.82
N PRO A 404 9.99 -19.88 -7.98
CA PRO A 404 11.44 -19.89 -7.80
C PRO A 404 12.21 -19.08 -8.86
N THR A 405 11.58 -18.77 -10.00
CA THR A 405 12.23 -17.99 -11.07
C THR A 405 12.05 -16.49 -10.93
N ALA A 406 11.03 -16.03 -10.20
CA ALA A 406 10.75 -14.60 -10.05
C ALA A 406 11.68 -13.92 -9.05
N ARG A 407 12.02 -12.65 -9.29
CA ARG A 407 12.69 -11.80 -8.27
C ARG A 407 11.67 -11.31 -7.24
N VAL A 408 12.06 -11.20 -5.98
CA VAL A 408 11.18 -10.62 -4.94
C VAL A 408 11.57 -9.17 -4.65
N HIS A 409 10.64 -8.25 -4.91
CA HIS A 409 10.78 -6.81 -4.64
C HIS A 409 10.11 -6.47 -3.30
N VAL A 410 10.69 -5.54 -2.55
CA VAL A 410 10.05 -4.90 -1.39
C VAL A 410 9.93 -3.40 -1.64
N LYS A 411 8.69 -2.91 -1.73
CA LYS A 411 8.39 -1.49 -1.95
C LYS A 411 8.22 -0.75 -0.62
N LEU A 412 9.19 0.11 -0.33
CA LEU A 412 9.24 1.01 0.82
C LEU A 412 8.93 2.46 0.39
N VAL A 413 8.76 3.34 1.36
CA VAL A 413 8.66 4.79 1.16
C VAL A 413 9.83 5.47 1.85
N SER A 414 10.34 6.52 1.22
CA SER A 414 11.38 7.38 1.78
C SER A 414 10.91 8.04 3.08
N GLU A 415 11.62 7.76 4.16
CA GLU A 415 11.49 8.40 5.48
C GLU A 415 12.78 8.15 6.28
N LEU A 416 12.97 8.86 7.39
CA LEU A 416 14.04 8.55 8.33
C LEU A 416 14.07 7.10 8.77
N GLY A 417 15.24 6.47 8.63
CA GLY A 417 15.49 5.09 9.02
C GLY A 417 15.24 4.09 7.90
N VAL A 418 14.78 4.52 6.72
CA VAL A 418 14.53 3.63 5.58
C VAL A 418 15.79 2.86 5.16
N GLY A 419 16.98 3.42 5.32
CA GLY A 419 18.22 2.72 5.02
C GLY A 419 18.47 1.53 5.95
N THR A 420 18.10 1.66 7.23
CA THR A 420 18.16 0.56 8.21
C THR A 420 17.16 -0.53 7.85
N VAL A 421 15.95 -0.15 7.47
CA VAL A 421 14.92 -1.09 6.99
C VAL A 421 15.40 -1.80 5.72
N ALA A 422 15.99 -1.08 4.77
CA ALA A 422 16.54 -1.65 3.53
C ALA A 422 17.68 -2.66 3.80
N ALA A 423 18.53 -2.42 4.80
CA ALA A 423 19.52 -3.39 5.24
C ALA A 423 18.88 -4.67 5.80
N GLY A 424 17.80 -4.53 6.59
CA GLY A 424 16.98 -5.66 7.03
C GLY A 424 16.37 -6.42 5.86
N VAL A 425 15.81 -5.71 4.88
CA VAL A 425 15.22 -6.27 3.65
C VAL A 425 16.24 -7.08 2.84
N SER A 426 17.47 -6.58 2.69
CA SER A 426 18.55 -7.32 2.03
C SER A 426 18.95 -8.59 2.80
N LYS A 427 19.02 -8.52 4.14
CA LYS A 427 19.25 -9.71 5.00
C LYS A 427 18.09 -10.70 4.99
N ALA A 428 16.88 -10.23 4.73
CA ALA A 428 15.69 -11.06 4.52
C ALA A 428 15.64 -11.69 3.12
N HIS A 429 16.72 -11.55 2.33
CA HIS A 429 16.91 -12.12 1.00
C HIS A 429 16.04 -11.53 -0.11
N ALA A 430 15.53 -10.30 0.04
CA ALA A 430 14.90 -9.62 -1.10
C ALA A 430 15.92 -9.42 -2.24
N ASP A 431 15.46 -9.59 -3.48
CA ASP A 431 16.27 -9.38 -4.68
C ASP A 431 16.30 -7.89 -5.07
N VAL A 432 15.22 -7.16 -4.77
CA VAL A 432 15.09 -5.72 -5.07
C VAL A 432 14.46 -4.96 -3.90
N VAL A 433 15.00 -3.79 -3.57
CA VAL A 433 14.36 -2.80 -2.69
C VAL A 433 13.97 -1.58 -3.51
N LEU A 434 12.70 -1.18 -3.45
CA LEU A 434 12.17 0.01 -4.11
C LEU A 434 11.95 1.12 -3.07
N ILE A 435 12.57 2.29 -3.27
CA ILE A 435 12.34 3.49 -2.48
C ILE A 435 11.40 4.43 -3.22
N SER A 436 10.19 4.63 -2.68
CA SER A 436 9.23 5.59 -3.23
C SER A 436 9.31 6.96 -2.55
N GLY A 437 9.34 8.02 -3.34
CA GLY A 437 9.19 9.40 -2.84
C GLY A 437 7.76 9.73 -2.43
N HIS A 438 7.60 10.69 -1.51
CA HIS A 438 6.30 11.21 -1.05
C HIS A 438 5.41 11.75 -2.18
N ASP A 439 6.02 12.18 -3.28
CA ASP A 439 5.37 12.79 -4.44
C ASP A 439 4.72 11.76 -5.40
N GLY A 440 4.72 10.47 -5.04
CA GLY A 440 4.04 9.41 -5.79
C GLY A 440 2.55 9.67 -6.04
N GLY A 441 2.04 9.20 -7.18
CA GLY A 441 0.63 9.34 -7.56
C GLY A 441 -0.31 8.37 -6.81
N THR A 442 -1.61 8.67 -6.82
CA THR A 442 -2.65 7.77 -6.29
C THR A 442 -4.01 7.99 -6.97
N GLY A 443 -4.79 6.92 -7.11
CA GLY A 443 -6.17 7.00 -7.57
C GLY A 443 -7.15 7.46 -6.49
N ALA A 444 -6.85 7.17 -5.22
CA ALA A 444 -7.66 7.55 -4.06
C ALA A 444 -6.81 7.50 -2.77
N SER A 445 -6.77 8.63 -2.05
CA SER A 445 -6.05 8.78 -0.78
C SER A 445 -6.61 9.98 0.00
N PRO A 446 -6.57 9.97 1.35
CA PRO A 446 -6.80 11.17 2.14
C PRO A 446 -5.83 12.29 1.76
N LEU A 447 -6.33 13.53 1.67
CA LEU A 447 -5.52 14.69 1.34
C LEU A 447 -4.39 14.94 2.36
N THR A 448 -4.66 14.66 3.64
CA THR A 448 -3.66 14.74 4.71
C THR A 448 -2.45 13.84 4.45
N SER A 449 -2.65 12.66 3.89
CA SER A 449 -1.56 11.72 3.63
C SER A 449 -0.78 12.09 2.37
N ILE A 450 -1.44 12.62 1.34
CA ILE A 450 -0.78 13.13 0.13
C ILE A 450 0.16 14.30 0.47
N LYS A 451 -0.21 15.15 1.44
CA LYS A 451 0.54 16.36 1.77
C LYS A 451 1.56 16.21 2.89
N HIS A 452 1.30 15.34 3.86
CA HIS A 452 1.99 15.37 5.14
C HIS A 452 2.62 14.02 5.56
N ALA A 453 2.85 13.09 4.61
CA ALA A 453 3.47 11.80 4.92
C ALA A 453 4.48 11.37 3.85
N GLY A 454 5.61 10.81 4.31
CA GLY A 454 6.77 10.47 3.49
C GLY A 454 7.69 11.66 3.24
N THR A 455 8.87 11.38 2.69
CA THR A 455 9.90 12.39 2.35
C THR A 455 10.31 12.30 0.87
N PRO A 456 11.07 13.27 0.34
CA PRO A 456 11.67 13.18 -1.00
C PRO A 456 12.49 11.90 -1.17
N TRP A 457 12.44 11.29 -2.35
CA TRP A 457 13.15 10.04 -2.61
C TRP A 457 14.67 10.23 -2.61
N GLU A 458 15.17 11.44 -2.88
CA GLU A 458 16.60 11.77 -2.87
C GLU A 458 17.22 11.46 -1.50
N ILE A 459 16.48 11.75 -0.42
CA ILE A 459 16.93 11.51 0.96
C ILE A 459 16.99 10.01 1.24
N GLY A 460 15.87 9.30 1.03
CA GLY A 460 15.78 7.87 1.35
C GLY A 460 16.62 6.99 0.43
N LEU A 461 16.80 7.38 -0.84
CA LEU A 461 17.68 6.69 -1.78
C LEU A 461 19.14 6.79 -1.34
N ALA A 462 19.60 8.01 -1.00
CA ALA A 462 20.94 8.21 -0.49
C ALA A 462 21.17 7.45 0.83
N GLU A 463 20.23 7.53 1.78
CA GLU A 463 20.31 6.79 3.05
C GLU A 463 20.38 5.27 2.81
N THR A 464 19.59 4.75 1.88
CA THR A 464 19.60 3.33 1.49
C THR A 464 20.92 2.92 0.90
N GLN A 465 21.43 3.68 -0.08
CA GLN A 465 22.73 3.43 -0.71
C GLN A 465 23.84 3.41 0.35
N GLN A 466 23.91 4.46 1.18
CA GLN A 466 24.93 4.59 2.22
C GLN A 466 24.87 3.43 3.22
N THR A 467 23.67 3.09 3.70
CA THR A 467 23.50 2.05 4.72
C THR A 467 23.85 0.66 4.19
N LEU A 468 23.46 0.34 2.95
CA LEU A 468 23.79 -0.95 2.34
C LEU A 468 25.31 -1.09 2.13
N LEU A 469 26.00 -0.03 1.73
CA LEU A 469 27.46 -0.04 1.59
C LEU A 469 28.17 -0.22 2.92
N MET A 470 27.76 0.51 3.96
CA MET A 470 28.34 0.39 5.31
C MET A 470 28.22 -1.02 5.90
N ASN A 471 27.26 -1.82 5.42
CA ASN A 471 26.99 -3.17 5.94
C ASN A 471 27.44 -4.32 5.02
N GLY A 472 28.06 -4.04 3.86
CA GLY A 472 28.43 -5.07 2.89
C GLY A 472 27.23 -5.83 2.32
N LEU A 473 26.16 -5.10 1.99
CA LEU A 473 24.88 -5.64 1.54
C LEU A 473 24.49 -5.14 0.14
N ARG A 474 25.25 -4.22 -0.46
CA ARG A 474 24.82 -3.49 -1.67
C ARG A 474 24.98 -4.30 -2.95
N ASP A 475 25.99 -5.14 -2.99
CA ASP A 475 26.36 -6.03 -4.11
C ASP A 475 25.23 -7.00 -4.51
N ARG A 476 24.43 -7.47 -3.55
CA ARG A 476 23.44 -8.55 -3.71
C ARG A 476 21.99 -8.10 -3.86
N ILE A 477 21.71 -6.80 -3.81
CA ILE A 477 20.35 -6.26 -3.92
C ILE A 477 20.29 -5.14 -4.97
N VAL A 478 19.29 -5.18 -5.83
CA VAL A 478 18.97 -4.09 -6.76
C VAL A 478 18.24 -2.99 -6.00
N VAL A 479 18.68 -1.74 -6.16
CA VAL A 479 17.98 -0.56 -5.60
C VAL A 479 17.16 0.10 -6.69
N GLN A 480 15.84 0.07 -6.57
CA GLN A 480 14.92 0.74 -7.47
C GLN A 480 14.42 2.05 -6.83
N VAL A 481 14.10 3.06 -7.64
CA VAL A 481 13.47 4.29 -7.15
C VAL A 481 12.26 4.68 -8.00
N ASP A 482 11.21 5.19 -7.35
CA ASP A 482 10.11 5.89 -8.00
C ASP A 482 9.71 7.13 -7.19
N GLY A 483 8.97 8.05 -7.81
CA GLY A 483 8.64 9.34 -7.18
C GLY A 483 8.66 10.45 -8.20
N GLN A 484 7.62 10.46 -9.04
CA GLN A 484 7.41 11.53 -10.01
C GLN A 484 8.63 11.81 -10.94
N LEU A 485 9.40 10.78 -11.30
CA LEU A 485 10.42 10.83 -12.35
C LEU A 485 9.74 11.21 -13.68
N LYS A 486 10.26 12.25 -14.34
CA LYS A 486 9.68 12.87 -15.55
C LYS A 486 10.68 13.05 -16.68
N THR A 487 11.96 13.15 -16.37
CA THR A 487 13.02 13.47 -17.33
C THR A 487 14.17 12.46 -17.24
N GLY A 488 15.01 12.37 -18.27
CA GLY A 488 16.26 11.64 -18.25
C GLY A 488 17.26 12.21 -17.24
N ARG A 489 17.17 13.53 -16.94
CA ARG A 489 17.93 14.15 -15.85
C ARG A 489 17.56 13.56 -14.49
N ASP A 490 16.28 13.33 -14.22
CA ASP A 490 15.84 12.68 -12.97
C ASP A 490 16.44 11.27 -12.84
N VAL A 491 16.47 10.51 -13.95
CA VAL A 491 17.06 9.15 -14.01
C VAL A 491 18.55 9.19 -13.69
N VAL A 492 19.30 10.10 -14.29
CA VAL A 492 20.75 10.23 -14.06
C VAL A 492 21.03 10.62 -12.62
N ILE A 493 20.30 11.59 -12.04
CA ILE A 493 20.44 11.95 -10.63
C ILE A 493 20.17 10.74 -9.72
N ALA A 494 19.10 10.01 -9.98
CA ALA A 494 18.79 8.79 -9.24
C ALA A 494 19.90 7.74 -9.35
N ALA A 495 20.47 7.53 -10.55
CA ALA A 495 21.60 6.62 -10.74
C ALA A 495 22.82 7.06 -9.93
N LEU A 496 23.20 8.33 -10.00
CA LEU A 496 24.34 8.90 -9.27
C LEU A 496 24.17 8.75 -7.75
N LEU A 497 22.94 8.85 -7.24
CA LEU A 497 22.59 8.61 -5.83
C LEU A 497 22.52 7.12 -5.44
N GLY A 498 22.55 6.19 -6.40
CA GLY A 498 22.71 4.75 -6.15
C GLY A 498 21.61 3.84 -6.70
N ALA A 499 20.64 4.34 -7.47
CA ALA A 499 19.60 3.51 -8.06
C ALA A 499 20.10 2.72 -9.29
N ASP A 500 19.69 1.46 -9.38
CA ASP A 500 19.92 0.55 -10.50
C ASP A 500 18.74 0.53 -11.51
N GLU A 501 17.51 0.70 -11.01
CA GLU A 501 16.25 0.63 -11.77
C GLU A 501 15.32 1.83 -11.44
N PHE A 502 14.44 2.19 -12.38
CA PHE A 502 13.64 3.44 -12.32
C PHE A 502 12.15 3.21 -12.62
N GLY A 503 11.28 3.71 -11.75
CA GLY A 503 9.83 3.55 -11.85
C GLY A 503 9.10 4.83 -12.30
N PHE A 504 8.23 4.70 -13.30
CA PHE A 504 7.44 5.81 -13.87
C PHE A 504 5.94 5.53 -13.78
N ALA A 505 5.18 6.39 -13.10
CA ALA A 505 3.73 6.20 -12.95
C ALA A 505 2.93 7.30 -13.68
N THR A 506 2.95 8.53 -13.15
CA THR A 506 2.10 9.62 -13.64
C THR A 506 2.43 10.04 -15.07
N ALA A 507 3.72 10.11 -15.45
CA ALA A 507 4.12 10.54 -16.80
C ALA A 507 3.58 9.60 -17.90
N PRO A 508 3.72 8.26 -17.81
CA PRO A 508 3.04 7.34 -18.73
C PRO A 508 1.51 7.51 -18.79
N LEU A 509 0.83 7.82 -17.67
CA LEU A 509 -0.61 8.12 -17.71
C LEU A 509 -0.92 9.40 -18.47
N VAL A 510 -0.08 10.44 -18.34
CA VAL A 510 -0.20 11.69 -19.09
C VAL A 510 0.01 11.45 -20.57
N VAL A 511 1.02 10.67 -20.95
CA VAL A 511 1.31 10.23 -22.33
C VAL A 511 0.09 9.54 -22.95
N MET A 512 -0.58 8.66 -22.20
CA MET A 512 -1.80 7.98 -22.64
C MET A 512 -3.06 8.87 -22.67
N GLY A 513 -2.99 10.13 -22.20
CA GLY A 513 -4.06 11.11 -22.31
C GLY A 513 -4.54 11.76 -21.02
N CYS A 514 -3.98 11.43 -19.85
CA CYS A 514 -4.35 12.09 -18.59
C CYS A 514 -4.12 13.61 -18.67
N VAL A 515 -5.14 14.38 -18.29
CA VAL A 515 -5.12 15.86 -18.27
C VAL A 515 -5.04 16.44 -16.86
N MET A 516 -4.63 15.63 -15.88
CA MET A 516 -4.40 16.05 -14.48
C MET A 516 -5.60 16.72 -13.78
N MET A 517 -6.83 16.28 -14.10
CA MET A 517 -8.07 16.82 -13.49
C MET A 517 -8.27 16.41 -12.01
N ARG A 518 -7.54 15.38 -11.53
CA ARG A 518 -7.56 14.87 -10.14
C ARG A 518 -8.92 14.33 -9.64
N VAL A 519 -9.77 13.85 -10.56
CA VAL A 519 -11.08 13.23 -10.25
C VAL A 519 -11.05 11.69 -10.29
N CYS A 520 -9.87 11.09 -10.17
CA CYS A 520 -9.64 9.64 -10.34
C CYS A 520 -10.52 8.77 -9.41
N HIS A 521 -10.78 9.27 -8.20
CA HIS A 521 -11.57 8.61 -7.16
C HIS A 521 -13.09 8.70 -7.40
N LEU A 522 -13.55 9.61 -8.27
CA LEU A 522 -14.98 9.85 -8.54
C LEU A 522 -15.53 9.01 -9.69
N ASN A 523 -14.68 8.23 -10.36
CA ASN A 523 -15.02 7.47 -11.57
C ASN A 523 -15.44 8.33 -12.78
N THR A 524 -15.15 9.63 -12.75
CA THR A 524 -15.58 10.61 -13.78
C THR A 524 -14.43 11.07 -14.69
N CYS A 525 -13.42 10.22 -14.89
CA CYS A 525 -12.27 10.57 -15.73
C CYS A 525 -12.73 10.93 -17.16
N PRO A 526 -12.45 12.15 -17.66
CA PRO A 526 -13.01 12.63 -18.94
C PRO A 526 -12.39 11.96 -20.17
N VAL A 527 -11.25 11.28 -19.99
CA VAL A 527 -10.40 10.72 -21.05
C VAL A 527 -10.23 9.21 -20.95
N GLY A 528 -11.09 8.54 -20.17
CA GLY A 528 -11.10 7.06 -20.11
C GLY A 528 -9.90 6.40 -19.43
N VAL A 529 -9.02 7.15 -18.75
CA VAL A 529 -7.83 6.60 -18.06
C VAL A 529 -8.17 6.04 -16.68
N ALA A 530 -8.72 6.86 -15.78
CA ALA A 530 -8.94 6.51 -14.36
C ALA A 530 -10.42 6.28 -14.04
N THR A 531 -11.11 5.49 -14.86
CA THR A 531 -12.55 5.21 -14.75
C THR A 531 -12.88 3.77 -15.16
N GLN A 532 -13.92 3.21 -14.55
CA GLN A 532 -14.55 1.95 -14.92
C GLN A 532 -15.91 2.17 -15.61
N ASP A 533 -16.37 3.42 -15.74
CA ASP A 533 -17.58 3.74 -16.48
C ASP A 533 -17.41 3.38 -17.98
N PRO A 534 -18.25 2.49 -18.55
CA PRO A 534 -18.10 2.06 -19.94
C PRO A 534 -18.16 3.19 -20.97
N GLU A 535 -18.98 4.22 -20.75
CA GLU A 535 -19.10 5.34 -21.69
C GLU A 535 -17.90 6.27 -21.63
N LEU A 536 -17.32 6.46 -20.44
CA LEU A 536 -16.09 7.23 -20.31
C LEU A 536 -14.86 6.47 -20.81
N ARG A 537 -14.82 5.15 -20.66
CA ARG A 537 -13.74 4.29 -21.19
C ARG A 537 -13.62 4.36 -22.71
N LYS A 538 -14.74 4.50 -23.44
CA LYS A 538 -14.74 4.71 -24.90
C LYS A 538 -13.97 5.96 -25.36
N LYS A 539 -13.70 6.91 -24.44
CA LYS A 539 -12.93 8.13 -24.73
C LYS A 539 -11.42 7.94 -24.61
N PHE A 540 -10.96 6.75 -24.19
CA PHE A 540 -9.53 6.44 -24.12
C PHE A 540 -8.92 6.41 -25.52
N SER A 541 -7.80 7.11 -25.70
CA SER A 541 -7.11 7.26 -26.98
C SER A 541 -5.61 7.00 -26.91
N GLY A 542 -5.11 6.53 -25.77
CA GLY A 542 -3.71 6.14 -25.61
C GLY A 542 -3.39 4.89 -26.43
N THR A 543 -2.17 4.80 -26.96
CA THR A 543 -1.69 3.61 -27.66
C THR A 543 -0.32 3.18 -27.12
N PRO A 544 0.08 1.91 -27.29
CA PRO A 544 1.38 1.46 -26.83
C PRO A 544 2.54 2.25 -27.44
N GLU A 545 2.42 2.69 -28.69
CA GLU A 545 3.43 3.46 -29.41
C GLU A 545 3.77 4.79 -28.71
N PHE A 546 2.78 5.47 -28.15
CA PHE A 546 3.02 6.73 -27.42
C PHE A 546 3.89 6.47 -26.18
N VAL A 547 3.63 5.37 -25.48
CA VAL A 547 4.38 4.97 -24.28
C VAL A 547 5.79 4.50 -24.65
N VAL A 548 5.95 3.76 -25.75
CA VAL A 548 7.26 3.37 -26.28
C VAL A 548 8.09 4.62 -26.60
N ASN A 549 7.54 5.57 -27.36
CA ASN A 549 8.21 6.83 -27.69
C ASN A 549 8.67 7.57 -26.42
N PHE A 550 7.83 7.63 -25.38
CA PHE A 550 8.20 8.25 -24.10
C PHE A 550 9.46 7.62 -23.49
N PHE A 551 9.50 6.29 -23.38
CA PHE A 551 10.64 5.60 -22.76
C PHE A 551 11.90 5.66 -23.62
N GLU A 552 11.77 5.61 -24.95
CA GLU A 552 12.90 5.80 -25.87
C GLU A 552 13.46 7.22 -25.79
N PHE A 553 12.61 8.25 -25.66
CA PHE A 553 13.04 9.63 -25.49
C PHE A 553 13.74 9.86 -24.14
N ILE A 554 13.22 9.30 -23.06
CA ILE A 554 13.90 9.32 -21.76
C ILE A 554 15.27 8.64 -21.85
N ALA A 555 15.33 7.46 -22.48
CA ALA A 555 16.59 6.73 -22.64
C ALA A 555 17.60 7.51 -23.49
N GLU A 556 17.17 8.16 -24.57
CA GLU A 556 18.06 9.00 -25.40
C GLU A 556 18.60 10.19 -24.59
N GLU A 557 17.75 10.87 -23.82
CA GLU A 557 18.20 11.96 -22.94
C GLU A 557 19.17 11.46 -21.85
N VAL A 558 18.96 10.25 -21.31
CA VAL A 558 19.93 9.60 -20.41
C VAL A 558 21.28 9.38 -21.10
N ARG A 559 21.28 8.91 -22.35
CA ARG A 559 22.54 8.70 -23.11
C ARG A 559 23.29 10.02 -23.31
N GLU A 560 22.58 11.10 -23.61
CA GLU A 560 23.16 12.44 -23.76
C GLU A 560 23.84 12.91 -22.47
N PHE A 561 23.19 12.74 -21.32
CA PHE A 561 23.79 13.09 -20.02
C PHE A 561 24.96 12.18 -19.62
N LEU A 562 24.88 10.87 -19.88
CA LEU A 562 26.00 9.96 -19.62
C LEU A 562 27.22 10.34 -20.47
N ALA A 563 27.00 10.65 -21.76
CA ALA A 563 28.03 11.12 -22.67
C ALA A 563 28.69 12.41 -22.15
N GLU A 564 27.89 13.39 -21.74
CA GLU A 564 28.36 14.67 -21.18
C GLU A 564 29.19 14.46 -19.90
N LEU A 565 28.76 13.56 -19.03
CA LEU A 565 29.44 13.23 -17.77
C LEU A 565 30.64 12.28 -17.92
N GLY A 566 30.88 11.77 -19.12
CA GLY A 566 32.00 10.87 -19.42
C GLY A 566 31.79 9.41 -19.00
N PHE A 567 30.55 8.97 -18.85
CA PHE A 567 30.16 7.59 -18.57
C PHE A 567 29.68 6.88 -19.85
N ARG A 568 30.05 5.60 -20.03
CA ARG A 568 29.60 4.78 -21.16
C ARG A 568 28.35 3.95 -20.86
N SER A 569 27.97 3.85 -19.59
CA SER A 569 26.75 3.15 -19.18
C SER A 569 26.22 3.68 -17.85
N LEU A 570 24.94 3.41 -17.56
CA LEU A 570 24.33 3.62 -16.26
C LEU A 570 25.09 2.87 -15.16
N ASP A 571 25.58 1.66 -15.43
CA ASP A 571 26.37 0.88 -14.48
C ASP A 571 27.65 1.60 -14.01
N GLU A 572 28.29 2.37 -14.89
CA GLU A 572 29.44 3.19 -14.52
C GLU A 572 29.04 4.38 -13.65
N ALA A 573 27.83 4.90 -13.83
CA ALA A 573 27.29 6.06 -13.13
C ALA A 573 26.72 5.70 -11.74
N VAL A 574 26.22 4.47 -11.52
CA VAL A 574 25.56 4.10 -10.25
C VAL A 574 26.45 4.41 -9.03
N GLY A 575 25.93 5.22 -8.11
CA GLY A 575 26.60 5.59 -6.85
C GLY A 575 27.82 6.50 -7.02
N ARG A 576 27.95 7.20 -8.15
CA ARG A 576 28.99 8.20 -8.41
C ARG A 576 28.54 9.59 -7.95
N VAL A 577 28.23 9.73 -6.67
CA VAL A 577 27.74 10.98 -6.04
C VAL A 577 28.67 12.17 -6.25
N GLU A 578 29.95 11.94 -6.53
CA GLU A 578 30.92 13.00 -6.87
C GLU A 578 30.57 13.77 -8.16
N ALA A 579 29.71 13.22 -9.02
CA ALA A 579 29.23 13.89 -10.23
C ALA A 579 28.04 14.83 -9.98
N LEU A 580 27.64 15.02 -8.72
CA LEU A 580 26.62 15.98 -8.29
C LEU A 580 27.28 17.17 -7.58
N ASP A 581 26.86 18.38 -7.93
CA ASP A 581 27.21 19.62 -7.26
C ASP A 581 25.95 20.24 -6.62
N VAL A 582 26.08 20.70 -5.38
CA VAL A 582 25.00 21.29 -4.57
C VAL A 582 25.21 22.79 -4.30
N ALA A 583 26.22 23.42 -4.90
CA ALA A 583 26.54 24.83 -4.66
C ALA A 583 25.35 25.78 -4.90
N ASP A 584 24.48 25.48 -5.89
CA ASP A 584 23.28 26.27 -6.18
C ASP A 584 22.19 26.22 -5.11
N ALA A 585 22.21 25.20 -4.24
CA ALA A 585 21.30 25.13 -3.11
C ALA A 585 21.61 26.23 -2.08
N VAL A 586 22.88 26.59 -1.94
CA VAL A 586 23.39 27.56 -0.96
C VAL A 586 23.00 29.00 -1.34
N ASP A 587 22.88 29.30 -2.64
CA ASP A 587 22.62 30.67 -3.13
C ASP A 587 21.12 31.03 -3.25
N HIS A 588 20.20 30.07 -3.08
CA HIS A 588 18.76 30.31 -3.25
C HIS A 588 18.09 30.71 -1.93
N TRP A 589 17.45 31.88 -1.86
CA TRP A 589 16.94 32.47 -0.60
C TRP A 589 15.97 31.61 0.24
N LYS A 590 15.24 30.65 -0.35
CA LYS A 590 14.41 29.67 0.41
C LYS A 590 15.12 28.38 0.78
N ALA A 591 16.25 28.12 0.14
CA ALA A 591 17.13 26.99 0.42
C ALA A 591 18.36 27.43 1.22
N ASP A 592 18.50 28.73 1.48
CA ASP A 592 19.52 29.30 2.35
C ASP A 592 19.42 28.63 3.74
N GLY A 593 20.55 28.13 4.23
CA GLY A 593 20.64 27.31 5.43
C GLY A 593 20.40 25.80 5.24
N LEU A 594 20.11 25.29 4.03
CA LEU A 594 20.09 23.84 3.77
C LEU A 594 21.50 23.27 3.63
N ASP A 595 21.79 22.17 4.34
CA ASP A 595 22.97 21.34 4.17
C ASP A 595 22.61 20.05 3.41
N LEU A 596 23.01 19.98 2.14
CA LEU A 596 22.81 18.81 1.28
C LEU A 596 23.99 17.84 1.30
N THR A 597 25.06 18.14 2.04
CA THR A 597 26.24 17.29 2.20
C THR A 597 25.89 15.87 2.69
N PRO A 598 24.94 15.68 3.62
CA PRO A 598 24.54 14.34 4.07
C PRO A 598 24.00 13.44 2.94
N ILE A 599 23.36 14.00 1.91
CA ILE A 599 22.84 13.23 0.76
C ILE A 599 24.01 12.75 -0.12
N LEU A 600 25.06 13.56 -0.26
CA LEU A 600 26.21 13.26 -1.11
C LEU A 600 27.31 12.46 -0.41
N TYR A 601 27.13 12.12 0.88
CA TYR A 601 28.13 11.37 1.63
C TYR A 601 28.34 9.98 1.01
N LEU A 602 29.61 9.64 0.76
CA LEU A 602 30.03 8.33 0.31
C LEU A 602 30.79 7.61 1.45
N PRO A 603 30.24 6.54 2.02
CA PRO A 603 30.95 5.75 3.01
C PRO A 603 32.21 5.08 2.44
N PRO A 604 33.26 4.87 3.24
CA PRO A 604 34.39 4.04 2.84
C PRO A 604 33.93 2.64 2.44
N LEU A 605 34.34 2.17 1.25
CA LEU A 605 34.00 0.84 0.77
C LEU A 605 34.82 -0.23 1.51
N LEU A 606 34.17 -1.33 1.90
CA LEU A 606 34.86 -2.52 2.37
C LEU A 606 35.59 -3.18 1.19
N GLU A 607 36.67 -3.92 1.47
CA GLU A 607 37.46 -4.58 0.42
C GLU A 607 36.60 -5.61 -0.33
N GLY A 608 36.48 -5.45 -1.66
CA GLY A 608 35.69 -6.34 -2.52
C GLY A 608 34.22 -5.97 -2.67
N GLU A 609 33.73 -4.90 -2.04
CA GLU A 609 32.35 -4.43 -2.21
C GLU A 609 32.18 -3.52 -3.43
N ASP A 610 31.05 -3.66 -4.11
CA ASP A 610 30.66 -2.83 -5.25
C ASP A 610 29.66 -1.74 -4.84
N ARG A 611 29.67 -0.61 -5.58
CA ARG A 611 28.70 0.49 -5.37
C ARG A 611 27.29 0.18 -5.88
N ARG A 612 27.12 -0.96 -6.54
CA ARG A 612 25.91 -1.35 -7.26
C ARG A 612 25.66 -2.85 -7.11
N ASN A 613 24.55 -3.33 -7.64
CA ASN A 613 24.26 -4.75 -7.68
C ASN A 613 25.18 -5.46 -8.69
N THR A 614 25.92 -6.47 -8.24
CA THR A 614 26.83 -7.29 -9.06
C THR A 614 26.66 -8.79 -8.82
N THR A 615 25.89 -9.21 -7.81
CA THR A 615 25.59 -10.61 -7.49
C THR A 615 24.11 -10.82 -7.14
N THR A 616 23.71 -12.08 -6.91
CA THR A 616 22.32 -12.46 -6.58
C THR A 616 22.21 -13.03 -5.17
N GLN A 617 20.98 -13.05 -4.63
CA GLN A 617 20.68 -13.66 -3.34
C GLN A 617 20.67 -15.20 -3.43
N ASN A 618 21.13 -15.86 -2.36
CA ASN A 618 20.87 -17.29 -2.14
C ASN A 618 19.64 -17.45 -1.24
N HIS A 619 18.58 -18.02 -1.80
CA HIS A 619 17.28 -18.22 -1.14
C HIS A 619 17.15 -19.57 -0.40
N GLY A 620 18.13 -20.47 -0.51
CA GLY A 620 18.17 -21.74 0.23
C GLY A 620 17.04 -22.74 -0.10
N LEU A 621 16.40 -22.61 -1.27
CA LEU A 621 15.23 -23.41 -1.68
C LEU A 621 15.53 -24.90 -1.81
N GLU A 622 16.79 -25.26 -2.05
CA GLU A 622 17.25 -26.65 -2.20
C GLU A 622 17.13 -27.47 -0.91
N ARG A 623 17.01 -26.80 0.24
CA ARG A 623 16.90 -27.46 1.56
C ARG A 623 15.46 -27.74 1.98
N GLY A 624 14.47 -27.20 1.25
CA GLY A 624 13.06 -27.36 1.59
C GLY A 624 12.53 -28.77 1.28
N LEU A 625 11.61 -29.26 2.13
CA LEU A 625 10.95 -30.56 2.00
C LEU A 625 10.28 -30.76 0.63
N ASP A 626 9.81 -29.68 0.02
CA ASP A 626 9.20 -29.70 -1.32
C ASP A 626 10.11 -30.24 -2.42
N THR A 627 11.44 -30.14 -2.26
CA THR A 627 12.37 -30.75 -3.20
C THR A 627 12.19 -32.27 -3.25
N THR A 628 11.94 -32.90 -2.10
CA THR A 628 11.59 -34.32 -2.01
C THR A 628 10.17 -34.59 -2.51
N LEU A 629 9.19 -33.74 -2.15
CA LEU A 629 7.80 -33.92 -2.59
C LEU A 629 7.66 -33.87 -4.11
N ILE A 630 8.35 -32.93 -4.77
CA ILE A 630 8.35 -32.82 -6.24
C ILE A 630 8.91 -34.09 -6.87
N GLY A 631 10.07 -34.57 -6.39
CA GLY A 631 10.68 -35.80 -6.92
C GLY A 631 9.80 -37.04 -6.74
N LEU A 632 9.01 -37.11 -5.65
CA LEU A 632 8.06 -38.19 -5.42
C LEU A 632 6.76 -38.05 -6.23
N ALA A 633 6.37 -36.82 -6.60
CA ALA A 633 5.13 -36.52 -7.29
C ALA A 633 5.29 -36.31 -8.81
N GLU A 634 6.48 -36.50 -9.38
CA GLU A 634 6.77 -36.18 -10.80
C GLU A 634 5.82 -36.91 -11.76
N ASP A 635 5.58 -38.22 -11.55
CA ASP A 635 4.65 -38.99 -12.38
C ASP A 635 3.23 -38.42 -12.35
N ALA A 636 2.75 -37.99 -11.17
CA ALA A 636 1.45 -37.35 -11.00
C ALA A 636 1.39 -35.96 -11.65
N LEU A 637 2.49 -35.20 -11.61
CA LEU A 637 2.62 -33.90 -12.28
C LEU A 637 2.62 -34.04 -13.81
N GLU A 638 3.16 -35.12 -14.36
CA GLU A 638 3.20 -35.36 -15.82
C GLU A 638 1.91 -35.97 -16.36
N THR A 639 1.38 -36.98 -15.69
CA THR A 639 0.29 -37.84 -16.21
C THR A 639 -1.07 -37.61 -15.56
N GLY A 640 -1.10 -36.96 -14.40
CA GLY A 640 -2.32 -36.79 -13.59
C GLY A 640 -2.73 -38.06 -12.83
N GLU A 641 -1.88 -39.09 -12.77
CA GLU A 641 -2.16 -40.31 -12.01
C GLU A 641 -2.18 -40.05 -10.49
N PRO A 642 -3.17 -40.57 -9.75
CA PRO A 642 -3.24 -40.38 -8.31
C PRO A 642 -2.08 -41.01 -7.54
N ILE A 643 -1.50 -40.27 -6.60
CA ILE A 643 -0.41 -40.71 -5.73
C ILE A 643 -0.65 -40.35 -4.27
N GLN A 644 -0.13 -41.20 -3.38
CA GLN A 644 -0.08 -40.96 -1.94
C GLN A 644 1.37 -40.94 -1.44
N ILE A 645 1.72 -39.89 -0.71
CA ILE A 645 3.05 -39.68 -0.13
C ILE A 645 2.89 -39.60 1.39
N ALA A 646 3.78 -40.24 2.15
CA ALA A 646 3.80 -40.17 3.60
C ALA A 646 5.21 -39.82 4.10
N LEU A 647 5.36 -38.73 4.87
CA LEU A 647 6.66 -38.22 5.35
C LEU A 647 6.54 -37.59 6.76
N PRO A 648 7.62 -37.55 7.55
CA PRO A 648 7.67 -36.71 8.74
C PRO A 648 7.76 -35.22 8.37
N VAL A 649 7.37 -34.34 9.31
CA VAL A 649 7.54 -32.89 9.19
C VAL A 649 7.99 -32.27 10.52
N HIS A 650 8.83 -31.23 10.44
CA HIS A 650 9.34 -30.47 11.58
C HIS A 650 9.08 -28.98 11.44
N ASN A 651 9.13 -28.24 12.55
CA ASN A 651 8.79 -26.82 12.56
C ASN A 651 9.75 -25.95 11.73
N VAL A 652 10.93 -26.48 11.37
CA VAL A 652 11.89 -25.86 10.45
C VAL A 652 11.49 -26.03 8.98
N ASP A 653 10.60 -26.98 8.67
CA ASP A 653 10.04 -27.20 7.34
C ASP A 653 8.91 -26.19 7.11
N ARG A 654 9.26 -25.09 6.45
CA ARG A 654 8.39 -23.95 6.19
C ARG A 654 7.85 -24.00 4.76
N SER A 655 6.67 -23.45 4.54
CA SER A 655 6.04 -23.34 3.21
C SER A 655 5.85 -24.69 2.50
N VAL A 656 5.63 -25.76 3.27
CA VAL A 656 5.48 -27.12 2.74
C VAL A 656 4.25 -27.20 1.83
N GLY A 657 4.46 -27.76 0.64
CA GLY A 657 3.47 -27.90 -0.43
C GLY A 657 3.44 -26.74 -1.44
N THR A 658 4.04 -25.59 -1.11
CA THR A 658 3.97 -24.38 -1.95
C THR A 658 4.72 -24.53 -3.27
N ARG A 659 5.94 -25.08 -3.26
CA ARG A 659 6.76 -25.23 -4.46
C ARG A 659 6.31 -26.40 -5.31
N LEU A 660 5.77 -27.46 -4.69
CA LEU A 660 5.02 -28.48 -5.41
C LEU A 660 3.79 -27.85 -6.11
N GLY A 661 3.07 -26.96 -5.42
CA GLY A 661 1.97 -26.20 -5.99
C GLY A 661 2.37 -25.36 -7.20
N TYR A 662 3.52 -24.67 -7.13
CA TYR A 662 4.09 -23.97 -8.29
C TYR A 662 4.31 -24.90 -9.48
N GLU A 663 4.93 -26.06 -9.26
CA GLU A 663 5.21 -27.04 -10.32
C GLU A 663 3.93 -27.60 -10.95
N LEU A 664 2.87 -27.80 -10.17
CA LEU A 664 1.56 -28.19 -10.66
C LEU A 664 0.93 -27.07 -11.50
N THR A 665 0.82 -25.86 -10.95
CA THR A 665 0.18 -24.73 -11.64
C THR A 665 0.94 -24.32 -12.90
N ARG A 666 2.27 -24.40 -12.92
CA ARG A 666 3.08 -24.12 -14.11
C ARG A 666 2.78 -25.08 -15.27
N ARG A 667 2.47 -26.35 -14.96
CA ARG A 667 2.16 -27.39 -15.97
C ARG A 667 0.69 -27.39 -16.38
N HIS A 668 -0.23 -27.20 -15.44
CA HIS A 668 -1.68 -27.40 -15.62
C HIS A 668 -2.51 -26.13 -15.57
N GLY A 669 -1.89 -24.98 -15.32
CA GLY A 669 -2.57 -23.68 -15.21
C GLY A 669 -3.52 -23.59 -14.01
N GLU A 670 -4.51 -22.70 -14.12
CA GLU A 670 -5.49 -22.42 -13.07
C GLU A 670 -6.40 -23.59 -12.74
N ALA A 671 -6.73 -24.43 -13.74
CA ALA A 671 -7.62 -25.57 -13.56
C ALA A 671 -7.02 -26.62 -12.61
N GLY A 672 -5.69 -26.68 -12.52
CA GLY A 672 -4.98 -27.66 -11.70
C GLY A 672 -5.26 -29.10 -12.11
N LEU A 673 -5.26 -30.00 -11.13
CA LEU A 673 -5.60 -31.41 -11.30
C LEU A 673 -6.88 -31.76 -10.51
N PRO A 674 -7.55 -32.88 -10.81
CA PRO A 674 -8.69 -33.35 -10.01
C PRO A 674 -8.34 -33.51 -8.54
N ASP A 675 -9.31 -33.26 -7.65
CA ASP A 675 -9.13 -33.40 -6.20
C ASP A 675 -8.59 -34.79 -5.83
N GLY A 676 -7.59 -34.80 -4.95
CA GLY A 676 -6.97 -36.04 -4.43
C GLY A 676 -5.93 -36.67 -5.35
N THR A 677 -5.61 -36.10 -6.53
CA THR A 677 -4.54 -36.59 -7.39
C THR A 677 -3.20 -36.65 -6.66
N ILE A 678 -2.82 -35.65 -5.88
CA ILE A 678 -1.63 -35.71 -5.02
C ILE A 678 -2.06 -35.58 -3.56
N THR A 679 -1.98 -36.68 -2.82
CA THR A 679 -2.29 -36.70 -1.39
C THR A 679 -1.02 -36.88 -0.57
N ILE A 680 -0.71 -35.94 0.31
CA ILE A 680 0.48 -35.95 1.16
C ILE A 680 0.04 -36.04 2.61
N SER A 681 0.46 -37.11 3.29
CA SER A 681 0.22 -37.33 4.71
C SER A 681 1.51 -37.06 5.49
N LEU A 682 1.44 -36.10 6.41
CA LEU A 682 2.56 -35.65 7.22
C LEU A 682 2.32 -35.95 8.70
N THR A 683 3.39 -36.26 9.42
CA THR A 683 3.34 -36.49 10.88
C THR A 683 4.42 -35.67 11.58
N GLY A 684 4.02 -34.87 12.57
CA GLY A 684 4.90 -33.99 13.32
C GLY A 684 4.35 -32.57 13.44
N SER A 685 5.23 -31.58 13.50
CA SER A 685 4.85 -30.16 13.68
C SER A 685 5.27 -29.38 12.44
N ALA A 686 4.34 -28.78 11.69
CA ALA A 686 4.67 -28.03 10.48
C ALA A 686 5.10 -26.59 10.81
N GLY A 687 6.11 -26.08 10.10
CA GLY A 687 6.56 -24.68 10.23
C GLY A 687 5.56 -23.67 9.68
N ASN A 688 5.96 -22.39 9.68
CA ASN A 688 5.14 -21.30 9.13
C ASN A 688 4.76 -21.54 7.67
N SER A 689 3.57 -21.06 7.30
CA SER A 689 3.05 -21.10 5.92
C SER A 689 2.79 -22.51 5.39
N PHE A 690 2.46 -23.47 6.26
CA PHE A 690 2.04 -24.81 5.84
C PHE A 690 0.88 -24.75 4.84
N GLY A 691 1.06 -25.32 3.64
CA GLY A 691 0.05 -25.32 2.59
C GLY A 691 -0.23 -23.94 1.97
N ALA A 692 0.73 -23.01 2.00
CA ALA A 692 0.57 -21.72 1.35
C ALA A 692 0.47 -21.84 -0.19
N PHE A 693 -0.46 -21.11 -0.79
CA PHE A 693 -0.69 -21.02 -2.24
C PHE A 693 -0.94 -22.37 -2.96
N VAL A 694 -1.36 -23.41 -2.23
CA VAL A 694 -1.56 -24.74 -2.81
C VAL A 694 -2.77 -24.73 -3.78
N PRO A 695 -2.59 -25.14 -5.05
CA PRO A 695 -3.65 -25.19 -6.06
C PRO A 695 -4.54 -26.43 -5.93
N ALA A 696 -5.63 -26.46 -6.71
CA ALA A 696 -6.48 -27.63 -6.87
C ALA A 696 -5.68 -28.87 -7.32
N GLY A 697 -6.04 -30.03 -6.77
CA GLY A 697 -5.40 -31.31 -7.03
C GLY A 697 -4.43 -31.79 -5.95
N ILE A 698 -4.01 -30.92 -5.02
CA ILE A 698 -3.15 -31.28 -3.88
C ILE A 698 -3.97 -31.31 -2.59
N THR A 699 -3.83 -32.40 -1.84
CA THR A 699 -4.39 -32.58 -0.49
C THR A 699 -3.27 -32.79 0.51
N LEU A 700 -3.16 -31.90 1.49
CA LEU A 700 -2.21 -31.99 2.60
C LEU A 700 -2.93 -32.45 3.87
N ARG A 701 -2.50 -33.56 4.47
CA ARG A 701 -3.02 -34.12 5.72
C ARG A 701 -1.94 -34.08 6.78
N LEU A 702 -2.11 -33.29 7.82
CA LEU A 702 -1.18 -33.21 8.93
C LEU A 702 -1.76 -33.88 10.17
N THR A 703 -1.06 -34.89 10.68
CA THR A 703 -1.29 -35.48 12.00
C THR A 703 -0.27 -34.91 12.97
N GLY A 704 -0.68 -33.97 13.81
CA GLY A 704 0.17 -33.18 14.70
C GLY A 704 -0.33 -31.74 14.85
N ASP A 705 0.57 -30.76 14.70
CA ASP A 705 0.28 -29.33 14.86
C ASP A 705 0.97 -28.47 13.77
N ALA A 706 0.50 -27.24 13.57
CA ALA A 706 1.08 -26.30 12.60
C ALA A 706 1.33 -24.93 13.24
N ASN A 707 2.25 -24.15 12.67
CA ASN A 707 2.49 -22.77 13.10
C ASN A 707 1.61 -21.77 12.33
N ASP A 708 2.00 -20.49 12.29
CA ASP A 708 1.26 -19.40 11.68
C ASP A 708 1.09 -19.58 10.16
N TYR A 709 0.10 -18.88 9.59
CA TYR A 709 -0.12 -18.77 8.13
C TYR A 709 -0.52 -20.06 7.42
N THR A 710 -1.04 -21.05 8.16
CA THR A 710 -1.57 -22.28 7.55
C THR A 710 -2.61 -21.94 6.47
N GLY A 711 -2.44 -22.49 5.26
CA GLY A 711 -3.31 -22.22 4.11
C GLY A 711 -3.31 -20.76 3.62
N LYS A 712 -2.27 -19.97 3.91
CA LYS A 712 -2.10 -18.62 3.37
C LYS A 712 -2.24 -18.61 1.84
N GLY A 713 -3.12 -17.76 1.31
CA GLY A 713 -3.37 -17.66 -0.12
C GLY A 713 -3.81 -18.96 -0.80
N LEU A 714 -4.46 -19.88 -0.07
CA LEU A 714 -4.92 -21.16 -0.62
C LEU A 714 -5.68 -20.95 -1.95
N SER A 715 -5.36 -21.77 -2.95
CA SER A 715 -5.72 -21.55 -4.36
C SER A 715 -6.39 -22.77 -5.01
N GLY A 716 -7.14 -23.55 -4.23
CA GLY A 716 -7.96 -24.67 -4.66
C GLY A 716 -7.65 -25.98 -3.93
N GLY A 717 -6.48 -26.08 -3.28
CA GLY A 717 -6.08 -27.29 -2.57
C GLY A 717 -6.87 -27.54 -1.28
N ARG A 718 -6.63 -28.70 -0.66
CA ARG A 718 -7.21 -29.07 0.63
C ARG A 718 -6.13 -29.20 1.70
N VAL A 719 -6.33 -28.57 2.84
CA VAL A 719 -5.43 -28.64 4.00
C VAL A 719 -6.19 -29.15 5.21
N ILE A 720 -5.77 -30.29 5.75
CA ILE A 720 -6.36 -30.93 6.92
C ILE A 720 -5.32 -30.95 8.03
N VAL A 721 -5.69 -30.48 9.22
CA VAL A 721 -4.85 -30.52 10.42
C VAL A 721 -5.64 -31.19 11.54
N ARG A 722 -5.12 -32.31 12.05
CA ARG A 722 -5.72 -33.03 13.17
C ARG A 722 -4.64 -33.47 14.16
N PRO A 723 -4.96 -33.61 15.46
CA PRO A 723 -4.01 -34.09 16.43
C PRO A 723 -3.65 -35.57 16.19
N SER A 724 -2.58 -36.03 16.83
CA SER A 724 -2.29 -37.46 16.93
C SER A 724 -3.41 -38.19 17.69
N ASP A 725 -3.73 -39.41 17.26
CA ASP A 725 -4.69 -40.28 17.95
C ASP A 725 -4.20 -40.69 19.36
N GLU A 726 -2.91 -40.48 19.66
CA GLU A 726 -2.29 -40.71 20.97
C GLU A 726 -2.39 -39.49 21.91
N LEU A 727 -2.99 -38.37 21.48
CA LEU A 727 -3.10 -37.16 22.27
C LEU A 727 -3.98 -37.38 23.51
N ALA A 728 -3.44 -37.06 24.69
CA ALA A 728 -4.15 -37.25 25.96
C ALA A 728 -5.10 -36.10 26.35
N CYS A 729 -5.03 -34.95 25.67
CA CYS A 729 -5.87 -33.79 25.94
C CYS A 729 -7.02 -33.66 24.93
N ILE A 730 -8.03 -32.87 25.31
CA ILE A 730 -9.24 -32.60 24.52
C ILE A 730 -8.89 -31.62 23.38
N PRO A 731 -8.98 -32.01 22.10
CA PRO A 731 -8.55 -31.16 20.98
C PRO A 731 -9.24 -29.79 20.92
N GLU A 732 -10.54 -29.75 21.16
CA GLU A 732 -11.35 -28.52 21.07
C GLU A 732 -11.02 -27.47 22.13
N ASP A 733 -10.29 -27.83 23.18
CA ASP A 733 -9.80 -26.91 24.21
C ASP A 733 -8.36 -26.43 23.99
N ASN A 734 -7.64 -26.99 23.00
CA ASN A 734 -6.21 -26.79 22.82
C ASN A 734 -5.88 -26.19 21.45
N VAL A 735 -4.80 -25.40 21.41
CA VAL A 735 -4.33 -24.78 20.17
C VAL A 735 -3.60 -25.81 19.32
N ILE A 736 -4.00 -25.95 18.05
CA ILE A 736 -3.40 -26.86 17.07
C ILE A 736 -2.71 -26.12 15.92
N ALA A 737 -3.12 -24.88 15.64
CA ALA A 737 -2.49 -24.04 14.63
C ALA A 737 -2.39 -22.57 15.07
N GLY A 738 -1.43 -21.85 14.48
CA GLY A 738 -1.12 -20.46 14.84
C GLY A 738 -2.13 -19.42 14.35
N ASN A 739 -1.63 -18.23 14.05
CA ASN A 739 -2.37 -17.04 13.66
C ASN A 739 -2.50 -16.91 12.13
N VAL A 740 -3.41 -16.03 11.69
CA VAL A 740 -3.47 -15.52 10.30
C VAL A 740 -3.65 -16.66 9.28
N ILE A 741 -4.43 -17.67 9.69
CA ILE A 741 -4.76 -18.84 8.87
C ILE A 741 -5.69 -18.42 7.73
N ALA A 742 -5.48 -19.02 6.55
CA ALA A 742 -6.23 -18.73 5.33
C ALA A 742 -6.18 -17.26 4.88
N TYR A 743 -5.10 -16.54 5.23
CA TYR A 743 -4.96 -15.14 4.86
C TYR A 743 -5.04 -14.93 3.35
N GLY A 744 -6.03 -14.17 2.91
CA GLY A 744 -6.20 -13.80 1.51
C GLY A 744 -6.61 -14.94 0.58
N ALA A 745 -7.03 -16.10 1.11
CA ALA A 745 -7.26 -17.30 0.30
C ALA A 745 -8.31 -17.08 -0.82
N THR A 746 -8.09 -17.67 -2.00
CA THR A 746 -8.94 -17.51 -3.20
C THR A 746 -9.38 -18.86 -3.79
N GLY A 747 -9.65 -19.83 -2.91
CA GLY A 747 -10.35 -21.09 -3.19
C GLY A 747 -9.67 -22.29 -2.52
N GLY A 748 -10.42 -23.36 -2.25
CA GLY A 748 -9.92 -24.54 -1.55
C GLY A 748 -10.54 -24.71 -0.16
N GLU A 749 -10.07 -25.72 0.57
CA GLU A 749 -10.72 -26.19 1.80
C GLU A 749 -9.73 -26.36 2.95
N LEU A 750 -10.14 -25.93 4.16
CA LEU A 750 -9.40 -26.11 5.39
C LEU A 750 -10.25 -26.81 6.44
N PHE A 751 -9.75 -27.91 7.01
CA PHE A 751 -10.40 -28.63 8.10
C PHE A 751 -9.42 -28.76 9.27
N ILE A 752 -9.68 -28.08 10.39
CA ILE A 752 -8.75 -27.97 11.52
C ILE A 752 -9.43 -28.42 12.81
N ARG A 753 -9.03 -29.58 13.34
CA ARG A 753 -9.56 -30.14 14.60
C ARG A 753 -8.79 -29.60 15.80
N GLY A 754 -9.26 -28.48 16.33
CA GLY A 754 -8.75 -27.82 17.52
C GLY A 754 -8.91 -26.30 17.44
N ARG A 755 -8.36 -25.59 18.44
CA ARG A 755 -8.36 -24.12 18.46
C ARG A 755 -7.22 -23.55 17.64
N VAL A 756 -7.43 -22.35 17.11
CA VAL A 756 -6.38 -21.59 16.41
C VAL A 756 -6.23 -20.19 16.96
N GLY A 757 -5.14 -19.52 16.56
CA GLY A 757 -4.80 -18.17 17.01
C GLY A 757 -5.70 -17.07 16.45
N GLU A 758 -5.16 -15.86 16.43
CA GLU A 758 -5.85 -14.65 15.99
C GLU A 758 -6.00 -14.58 14.46
N ARG A 759 -6.95 -13.76 13.98
CA ARG A 759 -7.11 -13.42 12.55
C ARG A 759 -7.35 -14.60 11.64
N PHE A 760 -8.04 -15.62 12.14
CA PHE A 760 -8.53 -16.71 11.32
C PHE A 760 -9.38 -16.20 10.15
N CYS A 761 -9.09 -16.65 8.93
CA CYS A 761 -9.76 -16.22 7.69
C CYS A 761 -9.71 -14.70 7.44
N VAL A 762 -8.68 -14.01 7.95
CA VAL A 762 -8.48 -12.60 7.59
C VAL A 762 -8.36 -12.45 6.08
N ARG A 763 -9.11 -11.52 5.49
CA ARG A 763 -9.16 -11.30 4.03
C ARG A 763 -9.54 -12.56 3.21
N ASN A 764 -10.20 -13.57 3.77
CA ASN A 764 -10.65 -14.72 2.97
C ASN A 764 -11.57 -14.24 1.82
N SER A 765 -11.26 -14.71 0.61
CA SER A 765 -11.88 -14.30 -0.64
C SER A 765 -12.51 -15.48 -1.40
N GLY A 766 -12.50 -16.69 -0.85
CA GLY A 766 -13.09 -17.84 -1.54
C GLY A 766 -12.85 -19.22 -0.93
N ALA A 767 -12.06 -19.36 0.13
CA ALA A 767 -11.85 -20.65 0.78
C ALA A 767 -13.03 -21.02 1.70
N THR A 768 -13.25 -22.33 1.84
CA THR A 768 -14.16 -22.91 2.82
C THR A 768 -13.33 -23.44 4.00
N ALA A 769 -13.63 -23.02 5.21
CA ALA A 769 -12.85 -23.41 6.40
C ALA A 769 -13.75 -23.86 7.55
N VAL A 770 -13.39 -24.96 8.21
CA VAL A 770 -14.05 -25.47 9.42
C VAL A 770 -13.02 -25.63 10.53
N VAL A 771 -13.31 -25.05 11.71
CA VAL A 771 -12.41 -25.03 12.88
C VAL A 771 -13.19 -25.14 14.18
N GLU A 772 -12.57 -25.64 15.26
CA GLU A 772 -13.25 -25.89 16.55
C GLU A 772 -13.13 -24.71 17.55
N GLY A 773 -12.38 -23.67 17.21
CA GLY A 773 -12.34 -22.43 17.99
C GLY A 773 -11.25 -21.48 17.49
N ILE A 774 -11.41 -20.19 17.73
CA ILE A 774 -10.52 -19.14 17.20
C ILE A 774 -10.21 -18.05 18.23
N GLY A 775 -9.11 -17.33 18.02
CA GLY A 775 -8.75 -16.13 18.77
C GLY A 775 -9.51 -14.86 18.31
N ASP A 776 -8.95 -13.69 18.64
CA ASP A 776 -9.52 -12.39 18.28
C ASP A 776 -9.45 -12.14 16.76
N HIS A 777 -10.30 -11.23 16.27
CA HIS A 777 -10.29 -10.76 14.88
C HIS A 777 -10.62 -11.84 13.82
N GLY A 778 -11.44 -12.83 14.18
CA GLY A 778 -11.95 -13.82 13.23
C GLY A 778 -12.71 -13.19 12.06
N CYS A 779 -12.47 -13.68 10.83
CA CYS A 779 -13.10 -13.22 9.59
C CYS A 779 -12.91 -11.71 9.31
N GLU A 780 -11.87 -11.10 9.87
CA GLU A 780 -11.53 -9.70 9.64
C GLU A 780 -11.32 -9.44 8.14
N TYR A 781 -11.96 -8.41 7.58
CA TYR A 781 -11.91 -8.07 6.15
C TYR A 781 -12.30 -9.20 5.18
N MET A 782 -13.00 -10.26 5.59
CA MET A 782 -13.44 -11.32 4.67
C MET A 782 -14.36 -10.75 3.58
N THR A 783 -14.14 -11.18 2.33
CA THR A 783 -14.88 -10.71 1.12
C THR A 783 -15.53 -11.85 0.34
N GLY A 784 -15.27 -13.11 0.71
CA GLY A 784 -15.83 -14.29 0.06
C GLY A 784 -15.47 -15.57 0.80
N GLY A 785 -16.05 -16.70 0.38
CA GLY A 785 -15.85 -17.99 1.03
C GLY A 785 -16.84 -18.26 2.18
N VAL A 786 -16.62 -19.38 2.87
CA VAL A 786 -17.44 -19.84 3.99
C VAL A 786 -16.54 -20.20 5.18
N ALA A 787 -16.85 -19.68 6.36
CA ALA A 787 -16.16 -20.03 7.60
C ALA A 787 -17.14 -20.66 8.60
N VAL A 788 -16.83 -21.85 9.11
CA VAL A 788 -17.62 -22.54 10.14
C VAL A 788 -16.77 -22.69 11.39
N ILE A 789 -17.27 -22.15 12.51
CA ILE A 789 -16.59 -22.19 13.81
C ILE A 789 -17.44 -23.03 14.76
N LEU A 790 -16.94 -24.21 15.13
CA LEU A 790 -17.62 -25.20 15.98
C LEU A 790 -17.34 -25.01 17.48
N GLY A 791 -16.94 -23.81 17.90
CA GLY A 791 -16.66 -23.49 19.29
C GLY A 791 -16.40 -22.01 19.51
N SER A 792 -15.65 -21.69 20.57
CA SER A 792 -15.50 -20.30 21.03
C SER A 792 -14.77 -19.38 20.03
N THR A 793 -15.20 -18.13 19.97
CA THR A 793 -14.56 -17.05 19.19
C THR A 793 -13.94 -15.99 20.10
N GLY A 794 -12.94 -15.25 19.59
CA GLY A 794 -12.44 -14.03 20.25
C GLY A 794 -13.23 -12.76 19.90
N ARG A 795 -12.75 -11.62 20.37
CA ARG A 795 -13.36 -10.29 20.20
C ARG A 795 -13.21 -9.76 18.78
N ASN A 796 -14.01 -8.75 18.45
CA ASN A 796 -13.93 -7.99 17.20
C ASN A 796 -14.11 -8.88 15.94
N PHE A 797 -14.94 -9.93 16.06
CA PHE A 797 -15.25 -10.83 14.96
C PHE A 797 -15.93 -10.07 13.81
N ALA A 798 -15.58 -10.42 12.58
CA ALA A 798 -16.13 -9.85 11.33
C ALA A 798 -15.88 -8.34 11.14
N ALA A 799 -14.90 -7.74 11.84
CA ALA A 799 -14.52 -6.36 11.60
C ALA A 799 -14.08 -6.15 10.14
N GLY A 800 -14.71 -5.21 9.44
CA GLY A 800 -14.44 -4.95 8.02
C GLY A 800 -14.91 -6.06 7.06
N MET A 801 -15.60 -7.10 7.54
CA MET A 801 -16.14 -8.17 6.69
C MET A 801 -17.18 -7.59 5.73
N SER A 802 -16.92 -7.70 4.43
CA SER A 802 -17.73 -7.09 3.38
C SER A 802 -18.30 -8.09 2.37
N GLY A 803 -18.00 -9.38 2.52
CA GLY A 803 -18.56 -10.47 1.71
C GLY A 803 -18.23 -11.85 2.28
N GLY A 804 -18.89 -12.88 1.76
CA GLY A 804 -18.82 -14.25 2.32
C GLY A 804 -19.83 -14.48 3.45
N VAL A 805 -19.83 -15.70 4.01
CA VAL A 805 -20.73 -16.10 5.11
C VAL A 805 -19.92 -16.80 6.20
N ALA A 806 -20.20 -16.47 7.45
CA ALA A 806 -19.65 -17.20 8.59
C ALA A 806 -20.76 -17.78 9.46
N TYR A 807 -20.56 -19.01 9.93
CA TYR A 807 -21.44 -19.70 10.86
C TYR A 807 -20.67 -19.98 12.15
N VAL A 808 -21.27 -19.63 13.29
CA VAL A 808 -20.67 -19.80 14.61
C VAL A 808 -21.61 -20.62 15.47
N LEU A 809 -21.09 -21.66 16.11
CA LEU A 809 -21.81 -22.40 17.14
C LEU A 809 -21.81 -21.59 18.45
N ASP A 810 -22.97 -21.11 18.87
CA ASP A 810 -23.17 -20.25 20.04
C ASP A 810 -24.26 -20.79 20.99
N PRO A 811 -24.01 -21.93 21.67
CA PRO A 811 -25.01 -22.57 22.52
C PRO A 811 -25.35 -21.76 23.79
N ASP A 812 -24.51 -20.78 24.15
CA ASP A 812 -24.64 -19.97 25.35
C ASP A 812 -25.18 -18.54 25.07
N ASP A 813 -25.48 -18.20 23.80
CA ASP A 813 -25.97 -16.88 23.35
C ASP A 813 -25.05 -15.70 23.75
N VAL A 814 -23.72 -15.89 23.66
CA VAL A 814 -22.70 -14.90 24.07
C VAL A 814 -21.95 -14.29 22.88
N PHE A 815 -22.17 -14.77 21.67
CA PHE A 815 -21.39 -14.34 20.49
C PHE A 815 -21.63 -12.86 20.14
N SER A 816 -22.84 -12.35 20.38
CA SER A 816 -23.21 -10.96 20.05
C SER A 816 -22.31 -9.91 20.72
N GLU A 817 -21.75 -10.20 21.90
CA GLU A 817 -20.82 -9.31 22.62
C GLU A 817 -19.42 -9.26 21.99
N ARG A 818 -19.08 -10.26 21.17
CA ARG A 818 -17.78 -10.40 20.50
C ARG A 818 -17.80 -9.93 19.06
N LEU A 819 -18.99 -9.70 18.50
CA LEU A 819 -19.22 -9.27 17.13
C LEU A 819 -18.92 -7.78 16.93
N ASN A 820 -18.21 -7.44 15.87
CA ASN A 820 -18.17 -6.06 15.36
C ASN A 820 -19.34 -5.83 14.38
N ALA A 821 -20.39 -5.15 14.84
CA ALA A 821 -21.60 -4.91 14.05
C ALA A 821 -21.54 -3.70 13.08
N GLU A 822 -20.36 -3.12 12.82
CA GLU A 822 -20.23 -1.94 11.95
C GLU A 822 -20.72 -2.23 10.52
N MET A 823 -20.42 -3.42 9.99
CA MET A 823 -20.71 -3.79 8.59
C MET A 823 -21.56 -5.05 8.42
N VAL A 824 -21.79 -5.81 9.49
CA VAL A 824 -22.48 -7.10 9.45
C VAL A 824 -23.69 -7.12 10.38
N ASP A 825 -24.62 -8.04 10.11
CA ASP A 825 -25.77 -8.38 10.94
C ASP A 825 -25.77 -9.89 11.25
N LEU A 826 -26.51 -10.27 12.30
CA LEU A 826 -26.84 -11.66 12.60
C LEU A 826 -28.18 -12.00 11.92
N ASP A 827 -28.13 -12.82 10.88
CA ASP A 827 -29.30 -13.22 10.11
C ASP A 827 -29.82 -14.59 10.59
N PRO A 828 -31.13 -14.87 10.46
CA PRO A 828 -31.66 -16.21 10.68
C PRO A 828 -31.13 -17.18 9.61
N LEU A 829 -30.88 -18.43 10.00
CA LEU A 829 -30.49 -19.50 9.08
C LEU A 829 -31.69 -19.96 8.24
N THR A 830 -31.47 -20.12 6.94
CA THR A 830 -32.42 -20.74 6.00
C THR A 830 -32.22 -22.25 5.91
N ASP A 831 -33.13 -22.97 5.25
CA ASP A 831 -32.97 -24.40 4.99
C ASP A 831 -31.72 -24.72 4.15
N ASP A 832 -31.36 -23.83 3.22
CA ASP A 832 -30.12 -23.95 2.43
C ASP A 832 -28.87 -23.76 3.30
N ASP A 833 -28.93 -22.85 4.28
CA ASP A 833 -27.84 -22.65 5.24
C ASP A 833 -27.64 -23.91 6.10
N TYR A 834 -28.72 -24.52 6.59
CA TYR A 834 -28.65 -25.77 7.36
C TYR A 834 -28.10 -26.94 6.55
N SER A 835 -28.50 -27.07 5.28
CA SER A 835 -27.96 -28.10 4.37
C SER A 835 -26.45 -27.92 4.15
N THR A 836 -26.02 -26.68 3.94
CA THR A 836 -24.61 -26.31 3.79
C THR A 836 -23.82 -26.63 5.05
N LEU A 837 -24.30 -26.21 6.22
CA LEU A 837 -23.67 -26.49 7.51
C LEU A 837 -23.54 -27.99 7.76
N HIS A 838 -24.63 -28.76 7.58
CA HIS A 838 -24.58 -30.21 7.77
C HIS A 838 -23.50 -30.85 6.90
N THR A 839 -23.42 -30.48 5.63
CA THR A 839 -22.40 -30.99 4.69
C THR A 839 -20.98 -30.67 5.15
N LEU A 840 -20.74 -29.44 5.61
CA LEU A 840 -19.41 -29.01 6.05
C LEU A 840 -18.99 -29.64 7.38
N VAL A 841 -19.93 -29.81 8.31
CA VAL A 841 -19.66 -30.48 9.60
C VAL A 841 -19.42 -31.97 9.40
N ASP A 842 -20.20 -32.63 8.53
CA ASP A 842 -20.02 -34.03 8.15
C ASP A 842 -18.64 -34.25 7.53
N ARG A 843 -18.27 -33.44 6.55
CA ARG A 843 -16.94 -33.50 5.94
C ARG A 843 -15.81 -33.20 6.92
N HIS A 844 -16.02 -32.29 7.86
CA HIS A 844 -15.04 -32.05 8.93
C HIS A 844 -14.87 -33.29 9.81
N ALA A 845 -15.96 -33.99 10.15
CA ALA A 845 -15.91 -35.26 10.89
C ALA A 845 -15.17 -36.34 10.09
N GLU A 846 -15.46 -36.50 8.80
CA GLU A 846 -14.79 -37.46 7.91
C GLU A 846 -13.28 -37.20 7.80
N GLU A 847 -12.89 -35.93 7.60
CA GLU A 847 -11.50 -35.56 7.33
C GLU A 847 -10.63 -35.54 8.60
N THR A 848 -11.21 -35.26 9.77
CA THR A 848 -10.45 -35.02 11.01
C THR A 848 -10.74 -35.98 12.16
N GLY A 849 -11.83 -36.75 12.07
CA GLY A 849 -12.34 -37.56 13.19
C GLY A 849 -12.81 -36.72 14.38
N SER A 850 -13.29 -35.48 14.15
CA SER A 850 -13.69 -34.53 15.19
C SER A 850 -14.85 -35.06 16.05
N ASP A 851 -14.61 -35.20 17.35
CA ASP A 851 -15.66 -35.56 18.32
C ASP A 851 -16.71 -34.46 18.44
N VAL A 852 -16.34 -33.19 18.28
CA VAL A 852 -17.27 -32.06 18.28
C VAL A 852 -18.26 -32.20 17.13
N ALA A 853 -17.76 -32.37 15.91
CA ALA A 853 -18.61 -32.53 14.73
C ALA A 853 -19.49 -33.78 14.83
N ILE A 854 -18.93 -34.91 15.28
CA ILE A 854 -19.69 -36.15 15.48
C ILE A 854 -20.83 -35.93 16.50
N ARG A 855 -20.59 -35.22 17.61
CA ARG A 855 -21.63 -34.91 18.60
C ARG A 855 -22.72 -33.99 18.03
N ILE A 856 -22.35 -33.00 17.23
CA ILE A 856 -23.31 -32.09 16.58
C ILE A 856 -24.19 -32.86 15.59
N LEU A 857 -23.60 -33.72 14.76
CA LEU A 857 -24.33 -34.51 13.76
C LEU A 857 -25.25 -35.56 14.41
N ALA A 858 -24.81 -36.17 15.52
CA ALA A 858 -25.61 -37.15 16.24
C ALA A 858 -26.89 -36.58 16.85
N ASP A 859 -26.94 -35.26 17.10
CA ASP A 859 -28.09 -34.55 17.68
C ASP A 859 -28.47 -33.31 16.84
N TRP A 860 -28.35 -33.42 15.52
CA TRP A 860 -28.45 -32.29 14.59
C TRP A 860 -29.73 -31.48 14.76
N GLU A 861 -30.88 -32.13 14.89
CA GLU A 861 -32.18 -31.45 14.98
C GLU A 861 -32.30 -30.52 16.18
N ASN A 862 -31.64 -30.86 17.30
CA ASN A 862 -31.64 -30.02 18.50
C ASN A 862 -30.50 -28.99 18.48
N ARG A 863 -29.36 -29.33 17.88
CA ARG A 863 -28.13 -28.51 17.89
C ARG A 863 -28.05 -27.48 16.77
N ARG A 864 -28.76 -27.70 15.66
CA ARG A 864 -28.70 -26.78 14.51
C ARG A 864 -29.17 -25.36 14.85
N GLY A 865 -30.08 -25.23 15.81
CA GLY A 865 -30.58 -23.94 16.30
C GLY A 865 -29.56 -23.13 17.12
N ASP A 866 -28.48 -23.77 17.57
CA ASP A 866 -27.40 -23.11 18.32
C ASP A 866 -26.45 -22.33 17.39
N PHE A 867 -26.59 -22.46 16.06
CA PHE A 867 -25.77 -21.73 15.11
C PHE A 867 -26.31 -20.33 14.84
N VAL A 868 -25.40 -19.37 14.75
CA VAL A 868 -25.67 -18.01 14.27
C VAL A 868 -24.98 -17.76 12.93
N LYS A 869 -25.66 -17.03 12.04
CA LYS A 869 -25.14 -16.65 10.73
C LYS A 869 -24.74 -15.17 10.73
N VAL A 870 -23.48 -14.91 10.40
CA VAL A 870 -22.94 -13.56 10.24
C VAL A 870 -23.01 -13.19 8.76
N MET A 871 -23.75 -12.12 8.45
CA MET A 871 -24.02 -11.68 7.07
C MET A 871 -23.65 -10.20 6.87
N PRO A 872 -22.77 -9.87 5.90
CA PRO A 872 -22.45 -8.47 5.60
C PRO A 872 -23.59 -7.72 4.91
N ARG A 873 -23.90 -6.50 5.36
CA ARG A 873 -25.03 -5.68 4.88
C ARG A 873 -24.93 -5.35 3.39
N ASP A 874 -23.75 -4.90 2.94
CA ASP A 874 -23.55 -4.54 1.54
C ASP A 874 -23.61 -5.78 0.63
N TYR A 875 -23.06 -6.90 1.08
CA TYR A 875 -23.13 -8.17 0.36
C TYR A 875 -24.58 -8.64 0.22
N LYS A 876 -25.33 -8.67 1.33
CA LYS A 876 -26.76 -9.01 1.37
C LYS A 876 -27.57 -8.16 0.39
N ARG A 877 -27.38 -6.84 0.43
CA ARG A 877 -28.06 -5.90 -0.47
C ARG A 877 -27.75 -6.17 -1.94
N VAL A 878 -26.52 -6.52 -2.28
CA VAL A 878 -26.14 -6.87 -3.66
C VAL A 878 -26.82 -8.17 -4.09
N LEU A 879 -26.85 -9.19 -3.23
CA LEU A 879 -27.54 -10.45 -3.51
C LEU A 879 -29.06 -10.26 -3.69
N GLU A 880 -29.68 -9.46 -2.82
CA GLU A 880 -31.11 -9.12 -2.91
C GLU A 880 -31.43 -8.33 -4.18
N ALA A 881 -30.60 -7.35 -4.54
CA ALA A 881 -30.76 -6.58 -5.78
C ALA A 881 -30.63 -7.46 -7.03
N ALA A 882 -29.65 -8.37 -7.05
CA ALA A 882 -29.47 -9.32 -8.15
C ALA A 882 -30.65 -10.30 -8.24
N ALA A 883 -31.12 -10.85 -7.11
CA ALA A 883 -32.26 -11.75 -7.07
C ALA A 883 -33.56 -11.06 -7.53
N ALA A 884 -33.78 -9.81 -7.12
CA ALA A 884 -34.92 -9.02 -7.53
C ALA A 884 -34.90 -8.72 -9.04
N ALA A 885 -33.75 -8.31 -9.58
CA ALA A 885 -33.58 -8.07 -11.01
C ALA A 885 -33.83 -9.35 -11.82
N ARG A 886 -33.28 -10.50 -11.37
CA ARG A 886 -33.53 -11.81 -11.99
C ARG A 886 -35.01 -12.19 -11.98
N ALA A 887 -35.72 -11.91 -10.89
CA ALA A 887 -37.16 -12.16 -10.79
C ALA A 887 -37.98 -11.22 -11.70
N ALA A 888 -37.51 -9.99 -11.92
CA ALA A 888 -38.15 -8.99 -12.77
C ALA A 888 -37.80 -9.12 -14.28
N GLY A 889 -36.72 -9.84 -14.62
CA GLY A 889 -36.19 -9.90 -15.98
C GLY A 889 -35.36 -8.68 -16.39
N ASP A 890 -34.92 -7.88 -15.41
CA ASP A 890 -34.10 -6.69 -15.59
C ASP A 890 -32.60 -7.03 -15.63
N ASP A 891 -31.76 -6.08 -16.06
CA ASP A 891 -30.31 -6.24 -16.04
C ASP A 891 -29.77 -6.21 -14.59
N GLU A 892 -29.28 -7.36 -14.11
CA GLU A 892 -28.67 -7.50 -12.77
C GLU A 892 -27.53 -6.50 -12.54
N LEU A 893 -26.75 -6.17 -13.58
CA LEU A 893 -25.63 -5.25 -13.49
C LEU A 893 -26.10 -3.82 -13.20
N GLU A 894 -27.12 -3.35 -13.92
CA GLU A 894 -27.65 -2.01 -13.71
C GLU A 894 -28.21 -1.86 -12.30
N ALA A 895 -28.95 -2.87 -11.83
CA ALA A 895 -29.49 -2.89 -10.47
C ALA A 895 -28.40 -2.83 -9.40
N ILE A 896 -27.35 -3.65 -9.53
CA ILE A 896 -26.22 -3.67 -8.60
C ILE A 896 -25.49 -2.32 -8.59
N MET A 897 -25.18 -1.76 -9.76
CA MET A 897 -24.41 -0.51 -9.85
C MET A 897 -25.23 0.71 -9.42
N ALA A 898 -26.55 0.71 -9.65
CA ALA A 898 -27.45 1.75 -9.15
C ALA A 898 -27.47 1.75 -7.61
N SER A 899 -27.53 0.57 -7.00
CA SER A 899 -27.46 0.39 -5.55
C SER A 899 -26.13 0.94 -4.99
N ALA A 900 -25.01 0.68 -5.65
CA ALA A 900 -23.70 1.20 -5.23
C ALA A 900 -23.60 2.74 -5.34
N LYS A 901 -24.14 3.35 -6.41
CA LYS A 901 -24.11 4.81 -6.64
C LYS A 901 -24.94 5.59 -5.61
N ALA A 902 -26.09 5.08 -5.19
CA ALA A 902 -26.99 5.76 -4.26
C ALA A 902 -26.36 6.05 -2.87
N ARG A 903 -25.34 5.27 -2.47
CA ARG A 903 -24.59 5.48 -1.22
C ARG A 903 -23.42 6.45 -1.37
N GLY A 904 -22.76 6.46 -2.53
CA GLY A 904 -21.66 7.40 -2.81
C GLY A 904 -22.08 8.87 -2.65
N ALA A 905 -23.34 9.19 -2.98
CA ALA A 905 -23.91 10.52 -2.80
C ALA A 905 -24.21 10.91 -1.33
N ARG A 906 -24.20 9.96 -0.37
CA ARG A 906 -24.48 10.21 1.06
C ARG A 906 -23.23 10.19 1.95
N HIS A 907 -22.05 9.87 1.42
CA HIS A 907 -20.78 9.79 2.15
C HIS A 907 -19.69 10.68 1.54
N GLY A 908 -20.04 11.48 0.53
CA GLY A 908 -19.17 12.51 -0.06
C GLY A 908 -19.22 13.79 0.74
#